data_AF-A0A7K5A515-F1
#
_entry.id   AF-A0A7K5A515-F1
#
_cell.length_a   1.000
_cell.length_b   1.000
_cell.length_c   1.000
_cell.angle_alpha   90.00
_cell.angle_beta   90.00
_cell.angle_gamma   90.00
#
_symmetry.space_group_name_H-M   'P 1'
#
loop_
_entity.id
_entity.type
_entity.pdbx_description
1 polymer ?
#
loop_
_entity_poly.entity_id
_entity_poly.type
_entity_poly.pdbx_seq_one_letter_code
_entity_poly.pdbx_strand_id
1 'polypeptide(L)'
;ESSVLLCLKKRFHRNLIYTYIGQILVSVNPFKELSIYSEDVAAQYQQRTLSKNAPHIFAIAEMAYVLSQSSGQEQCVVISGHSGSGKTEAGKAIVRYLTLLYQGSDTPGTRQPCDVLPILESFGNARTILNDNSSRFGKLLNVHLRRGVVVGISISQYLLEKSRVVFQAHGERNFHVFYELLAGLPGERKEQLYLQGAESYFYLNQGRACDILGKEDGRDFVALVQALENIHLSEDQLASTWAVLAAVLQLGNICFTCDERESYEHAVLASDTEIQIVANLLCVSADFLQRAVTHRVTVTSYDRIFSPLSVEGAIDARDSIAKTLYFLLFEWLLLRINEWLAPWEPDCAVGIVDIHGFEDLGVNSLEQLCINFANEHLQRFFSQTIIAQEEEEYSQEHLAWVPISKMYNESCLDLIAAKPHGIWRILDDQTLLTQATDHTFLQKCHYHHGDSPGYAKPRLPLPVFTVKHYAGPVTYQVHKFLNKNRDQLRPEVLEIFSQSQLKVVSHIFKKAKAAYSQQWELGTRGKGLKPQASTLVSKFQQSLEDLTAKLRRSHIFFIRCITPNLQKLSNIFDVEYVTCQLRHSGILEAIHIRKKGYPVRLPFQNFLARYGILAGRGHSCLEEREGCVAVLSRVVEHPSELYEIGVTKVFLKERARQLLERRRAQRLRWALATLQRSVRCLLRRRRLRALQEKATIIQAHFRGYQARKRYRRLRKTLVQFNTMILVSRPLTQRRRRCQVPALLWGRGALQQPLLLEAREARGWDVGLLEIPAELAALLHRAEGQYHAQANQITETLPPEVKVKDDLSLPPTINSYPFSSFIKSHFQKADFPVPGHPLQQPLTELDAQHQESALEVNKLILRFIGDKSVQGWQEVLLGNYIAERGLSNVALRNEIFSQVVTQAWKNPDMELSQRAWVLMATLLSCFAPSPALEKPLLKFVSDHGMEGYNAVCQRKILTAAQHTEMDPTFSRAYPPTQLEWTANQRRGKMVLDVHTFNEEKFSAEVESWMTGEQYAGWLLSARGCDKKSRGWSVSMFTGNTWQDLLGCDFVLDLIGEME
;
A
#
# COMPACT_ATOMS: atom_id res chain seq x y z
N GLU A 1 14.54 2.08 2.87
CA GLU A 1 13.76 2.75 1.83
C GLU A 1 12.82 1.78 1.13
N SER A 2 13.32 0.81 0.37
CA SER A 2 12.49 -0.15 -0.39
C SER A 2 11.42 -0.87 0.43
N SER A 3 11.72 -1.26 1.68
CA SER A 3 10.73 -1.89 2.57
C SER A 3 9.56 -0.97 2.94
N VAL A 4 9.80 0.33 3.08
CA VAL A 4 8.77 1.34 3.38
C VAL A 4 7.86 1.50 2.17
N LEU A 5 8.48 1.65 1.00
CA LEU A 5 7.77 1.80 -0.28
C LEU A 5 6.90 0.58 -0.60
N LEU A 6 7.44 -0.63 -0.43
CA LEU A 6 6.68 -1.88 -0.62
C LEU A 6 5.49 -1.96 0.35
N CYS A 7 5.69 -1.57 1.62
CA CYS A 7 4.62 -1.53 2.61
C CYS A 7 3.50 -0.56 2.18
N LEU A 8 3.86 0.66 1.78
CA LEU A 8 2.90 1.67 1.30
C LEU A 8 2.19 1.19 0.02
N LYS A 9 2.91 0.63 -0.96
CA LYS A 9 2.33 0.07 -2.19
C LYS A 9 1.33 -1.06 -1.88
N LYS A 10 1.73 -2.06 -1.08
CA LYS A 10 0.85 -3.18 -0.68
C LYS A 10 -0.40 -2.69 0.07
N ARG A 11 -0.27 -1.70 0.95
CA ARG A 11 -1.40 -1.13 1.72
C ARG A 11 -2.33 -0.29 0.84
N PHE A 12 -1.77 0.53 -0.05
CA PHE A 12 -2.53 1.37 -0.98
C PHE A 12 -3.45 0.53 -1.88
N HIS A 13 -2.95 -0.58 -2.44
CA HIS A 13 -3.74 -1.49 -3.27
C HIS A 13 -4.85 -2.22 -2.48
N ARG A 14 -4.73 -2.29 -1.15
CA ARG A 14 -5.78 -2.81 -0.25
C ARG A 14 -6.74 -1.72 0.25
N ASN A 15 -6.71 -0.52 -0.34
CA ASN A 15 -7.45 0.67 0.10
C ASN A 15 -7.13 1.12 1.54
N LEU A 16 -5.96 0.76 2.06
CA LEU A 16 -5.47 1.19 3.37
C LEU A 16 -4.51 2.38 3.20
N ILE A 17 -5.08 3.59 3.14
CA ILE A 17 -4.34 4.82 2.82
C ILE A 17 -3.48 5.36 3.97
N TYR A 18 -3.80 4.99 5.21
CA TYR A 18 -3.14 5.49 6.41
C TYR A 18 -2.11 4.51 6.95
N THR A 19 -0.94 5.01 7.34
CA THR A 19 0.14 4.19 7.92
C THR A 19 0.90 4.96 9.01
N TYR A 20 1.11 4.35 10.17
CA TYR A 20 1.92 4.96 11.23
C TYR A 20 3.42 4.77 11.01
N ILE A 21 4.17 5.80 11.34
CA ILE A 21 5.61 5.78 11.50
C ILE A 21 5.88 6.40 12.87
N GLY A 22 5.83 5.58 13.92
CA GLY A 22 5.73 6.01 15.32
C GLY A 22 4.58 7.00 15.50
N GLN A 23 4.86 8.22 15.96
CA GLN A 23 3.86 9.28 16.16
C GLN A 23 3.47 10.06 14.87
N ILE A 24 4.10 9.75 13.73
CA ILE A 24 3.79 10.39 12.44
C ILE A 24 2.75 9.55 11.70
N LEU A 25 1.73 10.19 11.14
CA LEU A 25 0.76 9.55 10.26
C LEU A 25 1.11 9.84 8.80
N VAL A 26 1.30 8.80 8.00
CA VAL A 26 1.41 8.91 6.54
C VAL A 26 0.03 8.68 5.92
N SER A 27 -0.38 9.58 5.04
CA SER A 27 -1.63 9.54 4.29
C SER A 27 -1.32 9.51 2.79
N VAL A 28 -1.74 8.47 2.07
CA VAL A 28 -1.58 8.39 0.60
C VAL A 28 -2.90 8.71 -0.07
N ASN A 29 -2.95 9.73 -0.94
CA ASN A 29 -4.19 10.17 -1.58
C ASN A 29 -4.79 9.04 -2.45
N PRO A 30 -6.03 8.55 -2.19
CA PRO A 30 -6.64 7.48 -2.98
C PRO A 30 -7.17 7.91 -4.36
N PHE A 31 -7.38 9.22 -4.60
CA PHE A 31 -8.11 9.76 -5.76
C PHE A 31 -9.49 9.12 -6.00
N LYS A 32 -10.11 8.58 -4.95
CA LYS A 32 -11.47 8.06 -4.93
C LYS A 32 -12.07 8.18 -3.54
N GLU A 33 -13.39 8.22 -3.44
CA GLU A 33 -14.08 8.21 -2.17
C GLU A 33 -13.95 6.85 -1.48
N LEU A 34 -13.69 6.87 -0.18
CA LEU A 34 -13.61 5.70 0.69
C LEU A 34 -14.57 5.90 1.85
N SER A 35 -15.32 4.85 2.22
CA SER A 35 -16.28 4.84 3.34
C SER A 35 -15.58 4.73 4.70
N ILE A 36 -14.51 5.49 4.92
CA ILE A 36 -13.69 5.47 6.14
C ILE A 36 -13.94 6.66 7.08
N TYR A 37 -14.71 7.65 6.62
CA TYR A 37 -15.01 8.88 7.37
C TYR A 37 -16.46 8.91 7.90
N SER A 38 -17.12 7.76 8.05
CA SER A 38 -18.48 7.69 8.60
C SER A 38 -18.50 7.92 10.12
N GLU A 39 -19.66 8.31 10.64
CA GLU A 39 -19.88 8.53 12.07
C GLU A 39 -19.62 7.28 12.91
N ASP A 40 -20.01 6.10 12.39
CA ASP A 40 -19.75 4.81 13.03
C ASP A 40 -18.24 4.57 13.22
N VAL A 41 -17.44 4.93 12.22
CA VAL A 41 -15.98 4.82 12.31
C VAL A 41 -15.45 5.86 13.30
N ALA A 42 -15.95 7.09 13.30
CA ALA A 42 -15.54 8.10 14.29
C ALA A 42 -15.77 7.61 15.73
N ALA A 43 -16.94 7.04 16.03
CA ALA A 43 -17.27 6.51 17.36
C ALA A 43 -16.34 5.35 17.80
N GLN A 44 -15.84 4.53 16.86
CA GLN A 44 -14.90 3.45 17.19
C GLN A 44 -13.53 3.95 17.70
N TYR A 45 -13.15 5.17 17.34
CA TYR A 45 -11.85 5.75 17.68
C TYR A 45 -11.87 6.52 19.01
N GLN A 46 -13.06 6.83 19.53
CA GLN A 46 -13.27 7.56 20.80
C GLN A 46 -12.68 6.80 22.01
N GLN A 47 -11.97 7.53 22.90
CA GLN A 47 -11.39 7.02 24.16
C GLN A 47 -10.44 5.82 24.03
N ARG A 48 -9.84 5.59 22.85
CA ARG A 48 -8.89 4.49 22.63
C ARG A 48 -7.47 5.01 22.39
N THR A 49 -6.48 4.28 22.90
CA THR A 49 -5.06 4.62 22.72
C THR A 49 -4.56 4.31 21.30
N LEU A 50 -3.60 5.11 20.82
CA LEU A 50 -3.01 4.99 19.46
C LEU A 50 -2.50 3.58 19.12
N SER A 51 -2.02 2.82 20.10
CA SER A 51 -1.51 1.46 19.92
C SER A 51 -2.59 0.39 19.74
N LYS A 52 -3.85 0.68 20.11
CA LYS A 52 -4.99 -0.22 19.96
C LYS A 52 -5.77 0.03 18.66
N ASN A 53 -5.67 1.23 18.09
CA ASN A 53 -6.43 1.62 16.91
C ASN A 53 -5.64 1.36 15.61
N ALA A 54 -6.34 0.96 14.55
CA ALA A 54 -5.76 0.91 13.21
C ALA A 54 -5.35 2.33 12.77
N PRO A 55 -4.29 2.48 11.94
CA PRO A 55 -3.87 3.80 11.47
C PRO A 55 -5.00 4.59 10.80
N HIS A 56 -5.32 5.76 11.36
CA HIS A 56 -6.36 6.64 10.83
C HIS A 56 -6.16 8.07 11.31
N ILE A 57 -6.71 9.04 10.59
CA ILE A 57 -6.61 10.46 10.95
C ILE A 57 -7.37 10.79 12.25
N PHE A 58 -8.49 10.11 12.49
CA PHE A 58 -9.29 10.22 13.71
C PHE A 58 -8.51 9.83 14.96
N ALA A 59 -7.57 8.89 14.87
CA ALA A 59 -6.72 8.55 16.00
C ALA A 59 -5.79 9.71 16.39
N ILE A 60 -5.29 10.48 15.42
CA ILE A 60 -4.47 11.66 15.71
C ILE A 60 -5.33 12.78 16.31
N ALA A 61 -6.53 12.98 15.77
CA ALA A 61 -7.49 13.96 16.30
C ALA A 61 -7.88 13.65 17.76
N GLU A 62 -8.20 12.39 18.06
CA GLU A 62 -8.51 11.92 19.41
C GLU A 62 -7.35 12.15 20.38
N MET A 63 -6.12 11.80 19.97
CA MET A 63 -4.95 11.98 20.82
C MET A 63 -4.67 13.45 21.11
N ALA A 64 -4.81 14.33 20.10
CA ALA A 64 -4.69 15.76 20.29
C ALA A 64 -5.76 16.30 21.25
N TYR A 65 -7.00 15.80 21.16
CA TYR A 65 -8.07 16.14 22.08
C TYR A 65 -7.78 15.66 23.51
N VAL A 66 -7.45 14.39 23.71
CA VAL A 66 -7.18 13.82 25.05
C VAL A 66 -6.01 14.54 25.72
N LEU A 67 -4.92 14.80 24.99
CA LEU A 67 -3.77 15.54 25.53
C LEU A 67 -4.12 16.99 25.87
N SER A 68 -5.01 17.63 25.11
CA SER A 68 -5.47 18.99 25.44
C SER A 68 -6.24 19.06 26.75
N GLN A 69 -6.88 17.96 27.17
CA GLN A 69 -7.61 17.90 28.45
C GLN A 69 -6.69 17.53 29.63
N SER A 70 -5.67 16.70 29.39
CA SER A 70 -4.76 16.23 30.45
C SER A 70 -3.55 17.11 30.66
N SER A 71 -3.09 17.85 29.65
CA SER A 71 -1.90 18.70 29.70
C SER A 71 -2.27 20.18 29.71
N GLY A 72 -1.51 21.00 30.42
CA GLY A 72 -1.63 22.46 30.33
C GLY A 72 -0.96 23.06 29.08
N GLN A 73 -0.56 22.23 28.12
CA GLN A 73 0.16 22.65 26.91
C GLN A 73 -0.79 22.64 25.69
N GLU A 74 -0.68 23.67 24.85
CA GLU A 74 -1.43 23.73 23.59
C GLU A 74 -1.04 22.58 22.64
N GLN A 75 -2.00 22.08 21.88
CA GLN A 75 -1.79 20.94 20.96
C GLN A 75 -1.89 21.43 19.52
N CYS A 76 -0.99 21.02 18.65
CA CYS A 76 -1.00 21.39 17.23
C CYS A 76 -0.84 20.16 16.32
N VAL A 77 -1.68 20.06 15.28
CA VAL A 77 -1.56 19.07 14.21
C VAL A 77 -1.03 19.77 12.96
N VAL A 78 0.17 19.40 12.53
CA VAL A 78 0.82 19.95 11.34
C VAL A 78 0.66 18.99 10.17
N ILE A 79 -0.06 19.45 9.13
CA ILE A 79 -0.31 18.68 7.91
C ILE A 79 0.62 19.20 6.81
N SER A 80 1.42 18.31 6.23
CA SER A 80 2.41 18.68 5.22
C SER A 80 2.49 17.65 4.10
N GLY A 81 2.98 18.06 2.93
CA GLY A 81 3.02 17.26 1.72
C GLY A 81 2.99 18.13 0.46
N HIS A 82 3.33 17.56 -0.69
CA HIS A 82 3.29 18.29 -1.97
C HIS A 82 1.89 18.83 -2.30
N SER A 83 1.82 19.79 -3.22
CA SER A 83 0.54 20.30 -3.73
C SER A 83 -0.30 19.14 -4.29
N GLY A 84 -1.60 19.09 -3.99
CA GLY A 84 -2.50 18.00 -4.40
C GLY A 84 -2.47 16.70 -3.56
N SER A 85 -1.64 16.61 -2.51
CA SER A 85 -1.54 15.40 -1.68
C SER A 85 -2.72 15.14 -0.72
N GLY A 86 -3.72 16.03 -0.66
CA GLY A 86 -4.90 15.87 0.19
C GLY A 86 -4.80 16.53 1.59
N LYS A 87 -3.90 17.50 1.77
CA LYS A 87 -3.71 18.23 3.05
C LYS A 87 -5.00 18.88 3.57
N THR A 88 -5.71 19.57 2.68
CA THR A 88 -6.96 20.25 3.02
C THR A 88 -8.07 19.28 3.42
N GLU A 89 -8.20 18.15 2.73
CA GLU A 89 -9.16 17.10 3.09
C GLU A 89 -8.83 16.44 4.44
N ALA A 90 -7.53 16.24 4.73
CA ALA A 90 -7.08 15.79 6.03
C ALA A 90 -7.46 16.79 7.15
N GLY A 91 -7.27 18.09 6.92
CA GLY A 91 -7.68 19.14 7.86
C GLY A 91 -9.19 19.15 8.12
N LYS A 92 -10.00 19.05 7.05
CA LYS A 92 -11.46 18.95 7.15
C LYS A 92 -11.90 17.74 7.96
N ALA A 93 -11.30 16.58 7.74
CA ALA A 93 -11.64 15.35 8.46
C ALA A 93 -11.36 15.48 9.98
N ILE A 94 -10.28 16.15 10.38
CA ILE A 94 -9.97 16.39 11.80
C ILE A 94 -11.00 17.32 12.42
N VAL A 95 -11.30 18.44 11.76
CA VAL A 95 -12.30 19.41 12.28
C VAL A 95 -13.66 18.73 12.42
N ARG A 96 -14.11 17.99 11.40
CA ARG A 96 -15.36 17.23 11.44
C ARG A 96 -15.40 16.24 12.60
N TYR A 97 -14.32 15.49 12.84
CA TYR A 97 -14.24 14.55 13.94
C TYR A 97 -14.41 15.22 15.31
N LEU A 98 -13.67 16.30 15.57
CA LEU A 98 -13.73 17.01 16.84
C LEU A 98 -15.09 17.66 17.07
N THR A 99 -15.65 18.26 16.02
CA THR A 99 -16.97 18.89 16.06
C THR A 99 -18.09 17.86 16.28
N LEU A 100 -18.04 16.70 15.61
CA LEU A 100 -19.10 15.70 15.68
C LEU A 100 -19.22 15.01 17.04
N LEU A 101 -18.09 14.71 17.70
CA LEU A 101 -18.08 13.91 18.94
C LEU A 101 -18.14 14.73 20.23
N TYR A 102 -17.64 15.98 20.20
CA TYR A 102 -17.46 16.81 21.40
C TYR A 102 -18.29 18.10 21.36
N GLN A 103 -19.36 18.11 20.58
CA GLN A 103 -20.40 19.13 20.67
C GLN A 103 -21.30 18.89 21.89
N GLY A 104 -21.60 19.95 22.65
CA GLY A 104 -22.53 19.88 23.78
C GLY A 104 -23.98 19.76 23.30
N SER A 105 -24.79 18.97 24.01
CA SER A 105 -26.19 18.68 23.69
C SER A 105 -27.15 19.88 23.76
N ASP A 106 -26.70 21.01 24.31
CA ASP A 106 -27.62 22.05 24.84
C ASP A 106 -27.71 23.33 23.98
N THR A 107 -27.21 23.33 22.74
CA THR A 107 -27.46 24.45 21.81
C THR A 107 -27.94 23.96 20.43
N PRO A 108 -29.26 23.97 20.17
CA PRO A 108 -29.78 23.77 18.82
C PRO A 108 -29.44 25.00 17.98
N GLY A 109 -28.26 25.02 17.37
CA GLY A 109 -27.77 26.15 16.56
C GLY A 109 -26.25 26.39 16.59
N THR A 110 -25.44 25.40 17.00
CA THR A 110 -23.98 25.56 17.06
C THR A 110 -23.40 25.71 15.64
N ARG A 111 -22.89 26.92 15.38
CA ARG A 111 -22.22 27.38 14.16
C ARG A 111 -21.21 26.32 13.67
N GLN A 112 -21.52 25.59 12.58
CA GLN A 112 -20.61 24.55 12.15
C GLN A 112 -19.43 25.16 11.37
N PRO A 113 -18.19 24.77 11.69
CA PRO A 113 -17.03 25.20 10.92
C PRO A 113 -17.09 24.79 9.45
N CYS A 114 -17.81 23.72 9.13
CA CYS A 114 -18.01 23.28 7.76
C CYS A 114 -18.80 24.29 6.93
N ASP A 115 -19.63 25.12 7.56
CA ASP A 115 -20.49 26.09 6.88
C ASP A 115 -19.69 27.25 6.25
N VAL A 116 -18.49 27.54 6.77
CA VAL A 116 -17.63 28.63 6.27
C VAL A 116 -16.56 28.15 5.28
N LEU A 117 -16.36 26.84 5.15
CA LEU A 117 -15.36 26.28 4.24
C LEU A 117 -15.58 26.71 2.79
N PRO A 118 -16.82 26.75 2.25
CA PRO A 118 -17.05 27.26 0.90
C PRO A 118 -16.50 28.68 0.69
N ILE A 119 -16.65 29.57 1.67
CA ILE A 119 -16.15 30.95 1.58
C ILE A 119 -14.62 30.96 1.46
N LEU A 120 -13.94 30.17 2.28
CA LEU A 120 -12.48 30.08 2.27
C LEU A 120 -11.95 29.45 0.97
N GLU A 121 -12.66 28.46 0.43
CA GLU A 121 -12.26 27.81 -0.82
C GLU A 121 -12.52 28.70 -2.03
N SER A 122 -13.69 29.36 -2.11
CA SER A 122 -14.01 30.28 -3.20
C SER A 122 -13.01 31.44 -3.31
N PHE A 123 -12.69 32.10 -2.18
CA PHE A 123 -11.81 33.26 -2.16
C PHE A 123 -10.32 32.93 -2.00
N GLY A 124 -9.98 31.75 -1.51
CA GLY A 124 -8.60 31.39 -1.16
C GLY A 124 -7.99 30.27 -2.01
N ASN A 125 -8.79 29.53 -2.78
CA ASN A 125 -8.31 28.45 -3.61
C ASN A 125 -8.41 28.78 -5.10
N ALA A 126 -7.54 28.13 -5.88
CA ALA A 126 -7.51 28.24 -7.33
C ALA A 126 -7.02 26.95 -7.97
N ARG A 127 -7.27 26.80 -9.27
CA ARG A 127 -6.69 25.72 -10.07
C ARG A 127 -5.25 26.01 -10.44
N THR A 128 -4.38 25.05 -10.15
CA THR A 128 -3.01 24.96 -10.65
C THR A 128 -2.84 23.72 -11.54
N ILE A 129 -1.69 23.60 -12.18
CA ILE A 129 -1.35 22.41 -13.00
C ILE A 129 -1.42 21.11 -12.15
N LEU A 130 -1.04 21.20 -10.87
CA LEU A 130 -0.95 20.06 -9.97
C LEU A 130 -2.27 19.71 -9.27
N ASN A 131 -3.16 20.68 -9.06
CA ASN A 131 -4.39 20.50 -8.28
C ASN A 131 -5.48 21.47 -8.74
N ASP A 132 -6.69 20.97 -8.92
CA ASP A 132 -7.82 21.77 -9.42
C ASP A 132 -8.46 22.66 -8.35
N ASN A 133 -8.30 22.32 -7.06
CA ASN A 133 -8.74 23.10 -5.91
C ASN A 133 -7.57 23.30 -4.93
N SER A 134 -6.56 24.08 -5.34
CA SER A 134 -5.33 24.31 -4.59
C SER A 134 -5.46 25.49 -3.64
N SER A 135 -5.26 25.25 -2.34
CA SER A 135 -5.19 26.30 -1.32
C SER A 135 -4.03 27.26 -1.61
N ARG A 136 -4.34 28.53 -1.89
CA ARG A 136 -3.35 29.58 -2.17
C ARG A 136 -3.11 30.52 -0.99
N PHE A 137 -3.54 30.10 0.20
CA PHE A 137 -3.16 30.67 1.50
C PHE A 137 -2.99 29.54 2.52
N GLY A 138 -2.11 29.76 3.50
CA GLY A 138 -1.95 28.91 4.66
C GLY A 138 -3.01 29.24 5.70
N LYS A 139 -3.59 28.21 6.32
CA LYS A 139 -4.62 28.35 7.35
C LYS A 139 -4.20 27.67 8.64
N LEU A 140 -4.35 28.40 9.73
CA LEU A 140 -4.28 27.88 11.09
C LEU A 140 -5.69 27.92 11.67
N LEU A 141 -6.27 26.74 11.87
CA LEU A 141 -7.58 26.56 12.48
C LEU A 141 -7.38 26.18 13.94
N ASN A 142 -7.75 27.05 14.88
CA ASN A 142 -7.71 26.70 16.31
C ASN A 142 -9.12 26.31 16.75
N VAL A 143 -9.28 25.04 17.14
CA VAL A 143 -10.51 24.52 17.75
C VAL A 143 -10.46 24.81 19.24
N HIS A 144 -11.34 25.66 19.72
CA HIS A 144 -11.38 26.07 21.13
C HIS A 144 -12.30 25.16 21.94
N LEU A 145 -11.79 24.68 23.06
CA LEU A 145 -12.42 23.75 23.97
C LEU A 145 -12.65 24.43 25.33
N ARG A 146 -13.82 24.19 25.93
CA ARG A 146 -14.17 24.59 27.30
C ARG A 146 -14.71 23.37 28.03
N ARG A 147 -14.05 22.96 29.12
CA ARG A 147 -14.39 21.74 29.88
C ARG A 147 -14.62 20.49 28.99
N GLY A 148 -13.81 20.32 27.95
CA GLY A 148 -13.92 19.20 27.00
C GLY A 148 -14.97 19.36 25.89
N VAL A 149 -15.71 20.46 25.84
CA VAL A 149 -16.71 20.73 24.79
C VAL A 149 -16.17 21.75 23.80
N VAL A 150 -16.39 21.52 22.50
CA VAL A 150 -16.03 22.49 21.45
C VAL A 150 -16.97 23.69 21.53
N VAL A 151 -16.41 24.88 21.78
CA VAL A 151 -17.19 26.13 21.91
C VAL A 151 -17.14 26.96 20.63
N GLY A 152 -16.07 26.86 19.85
CA GLY A 152 -15.92 27.62 18.61
C GLY A 152 -14.58 27.39 17.94
N ILE A 153 -14.36 28.06 16.82
CA ILE A 153 -13.14 27.98 16.03
C ILE A 153 -12.64 29.38 15.69
N SER A 154 -11.32 29.57 15.70
CA SER A 154 -10.70 30.79 15.14
C SER A 154 -9.77 30.43 13.99
N ILE A 155 -9.84 31.21 12.91
CA ILE A 155 -9.08 31.00 11.67
C ILE A 155 -8.07 32.13 11.52
N SER A 156 -6.79 31.78 11.44
CA SER A 156 -5.72 32.72 11.09
C SER A 156 -5.17 32.41 9.70
N GLN A 157 -5.04 33.43 8.86
CA GLN A 157 -4.44 33.30 7.54
C GLN A 157 -2.94 33.58 7.56
N TYR A 158 -2.22 32.90 6.68
CA TYR A 158 -0.81 33.10 6.39
C TYR A 158 -0.64 33.09 4.87
N LEU A 159 0.13 34.02 4.29
CA LEU A 159 0.58 33.93 2.89
C LEU A 159 -0.52 33.80 1.81
N LEU A 160 -1.42 34.79 1.66
CA LEU A 160 -2.27 34.82 0.46
C LEU A 160 -1.41 35.16 -0.78
N GLU A 161 -1.51 34.34 -1.84
CA GLU A 161 -0.86 34.59 -3.13
C GLU A 161 -1.53 35.75 -3.90
N LYS A 162 -1.30 36.99 -3.46
CA LYS A 162 -1.94 38.20 -4.03
C LYS A 162 -1.72 38.33 -5.54
N SER A 163 -0.58 37.90 -6.07
CA SER A 163 -0.26 38.05 -7.50
C SER A 163 -1.18 37.26 -8.41
N ARG A 164 -1.81 36.19 -7.92
CA ARG A 164 -2.78 35.40 -8.69
C ARG A 164 -3.98 36.20 -9.16
N VAL A 165 -4.34 37.27 -8.45
CA VAL A 165 -5.43 38.19 -8.82
C VAL A 165 -5.21 38.80 -10.20
N VAL A 166 -3.96 39.10 -10.57
CA VAL A 166 -3.64 39.83 -11.81
C VAL A 166 -2.89 38.99 -12.83
N PHE A 167 -2.35 37.83 -12.43
CA PHE A 167 -1.53 36.98 -13.29
C PHE A 167 -1.83 35.50 -13.08
N GLN A 168 -1.94 34.74 -14.17
CA GLN A 168 -2.05 33.29 -14.15
C GLN A 168 -1.14 32.67 -15.21
N ALA A 169 -0.46 31.58 -14.85
CA ALA A 169 0.33 30.81 -15.80
C ALA A 169 -0.59 29.99 -16.74
N HIS A 170 -0.03 29.53 -17.86
CA HIS A 170 -0.75 28.70 -18.82
C HIS A 170 -1.30 27.42 -18.15
N GLY A 171 -2.60 27.17 -18.28
CA GLY A 171 -3.30 26.04 -17.67
C GLY A 171 -3.78 26.28 -16.23
N GLU A 172 -3.52 27.46 -15.64
CA GLU A 172 -4.02 27.84 -14.31
C GLU A 172 -5.23 28.77 -14.38
N ARG A 173 -5.96 28.87 -13.25
CA ARG A 173 -7.05 29.83 -13.06
C ARG A 173 -6.71 30.88 -12.01
N ASN A 174 -7.48 31.96 -12.02
CA ASN A 174 -7.59 32.88 -10.89
C ASN A 174 -8.40 32.20 -9.75
N PHE A 175 -8.64 32.92 -8.65
CA PHE A 175 -9.46 32.42 -7.54
C PHE A 175 -10.86 32.01 -8.01
N HIS A 176 -11.40 30.94 -7.41
CA HIS A 176 -12.65 30.34 -7.85
C HIS A 176 -13.84 31.30 -7.81
N VAL A 177 -13.87 32.22 -6.84
CA VAL A 177 -14.95 33.20 -6.66
C VAL A 177 -15.25 34.01 -7.91
N PHE A 178 -14.26 34.32 -8.75
CA PHE A 178 -14.50 35.08 -9.99
C PHE A 178 -15.31 34.25 -10.99
N TYR A 179 -15.00 32.98 -11.17
CA TYR A 179 -15.71 32.10 -12.09
C TYR A 179 -17.10 31.73 -11.55
N GLU A 180 -17.19 31.50 -10.23
CA GLU A 180 -18.46 31.24 -9.52
C GLU A 180 -19.40 32.45 -9.63
N LEU A 181 -18.90 33.68 -9.46
CA LEU A 181 -19.66 34.92 -9.64
C LEU A 181 -20.24 35.05 -11.06
N LEU A 182 -19.41 34.82 -12.08
CA LEU A 182 -19.80 34.95 -13.48
C LEU A 182 -20.74 33.82 -13.94
N ALA A 183 -20.66 32.64 -13.34
CA ALA A 183 -21.58 31.55 -13.61
C ALA A 183 -22.92 31.73 -12.88
N GLY A 184 -22.88 32.00 -11.56
CA GLY A 184 -24.04 31.89 -10.68
C GLY A 184 -24.91 33.13 -10.51
N LEU A 185 -24.44 34.35 -10.83
CA LEU A 185 -25.29 35.54 -10.72
C LEU A 185 -26.48 35.54 -11.71
N PRO A 186 -27.67 36.06 -11.32
CA PRO A 186 -28.78 36.30 -12.24
C PRO A 186 -28.42 37.33 -13.32
N GLY A 187 -29.03 37.22 -14.50
CA GLY A 187 -28.77 38.12 -15.64
C GLY A 187 -28.94 39.62 -15.28
N GLU A 188 -30.02 39.97 -14.59
CA GLU A 188 -30.29 41.36 -14.16
C GLU A 188 -29.17 41.93 -13.28
N ARG A 189 -28.66 41.14 -12.33
CA ARG A 189 -27.56 41.57 -11.45
C ARG A 189 -26.21 41.61 -12.18
N LYS A 190 -26.00 40.73 -13.16
CA LYS A 190 -24.80 40.79 -14.03
C LYS A 190 -24.76 42.09 -14.82
N GLU A 191 -25.89 42.50 -15.40
CA GLU A 191 -26.00 43.76 -16.13
C GLU A 191 -25.72 44.97 -15.22
N GLN A 192 -26.30 45.00 -14.01
CA GLN A 192 -26.03 46.07 -13.02
C GLN A 192 -24.55 46.17 -12.62
N LEU A 193 -23.83 45.05 -12.60
CA LEU A 193 -22.41 44.98 -12.26
C LEU A 193 -21.49 45.06 -13.49
N TYR A 194 -22.04 45.29 -14.68
CA TYR A 194 -21.32 45.31 -15.96
C TYR A 194 -20.51 44.02 -16.20
N LEU A 195 -21.05 42.86 -15.80
CA LEU A 195 -20.36 41.57 -15.89
C LEU A 195 -20.61 40.88 -17.24
N GLN A 196 -19.54 40.33 -17.83
CA GLN A 196 -19.53 39.55 -19.08
C GLN A 196 -19.00 38.13 -18.88
N GLY A 197 -18.73 37.38 -19.95
CA GLY A 197 -18.06 36.07 -19.86
C GLY A 197 -16.63 36.17 -19.34
N ALA A 198 -16.08 35.08 -18.83
CA ALA A 198 -14.72 35.05 -18.25
C ALA A 198 -13.64 35.41 -19.29
N GLU A 199 -13.87 35.07 -20.55
CA GLU A 199 -12.95 35.35 -21.67
C GLU A 199 -12.75 36.86 -21.93
N SER A 200 -13.72 37.69 -21.56
CA SER A 200 -13.68 39.16 -21.74
C SER A 200 -12.76 39.87 -20.75
N TYR A 201 -12.32 39.20 -19.68
CA TYR A 201 -11.53 39.83 -18.62
C TYR A 201 -10.06 39.45 -18.70
N PHE A 202 -9.19 40.45 -18.80
CA PHE A 202 -7.74 40.26 -18.85
C PHE A 202 -7.22 39.47 -17.63
N TYR A 203 -7.82 39.65 -16.44
CA TYR A 203 -7.40 38.92 -15.24
C TYR A 203 -7.90 37.47 -15.15
N LEU A 204 -8.68 36.98 -16.12
CA LEU A 204 -9.20 35.61 -16.13
C LEU A 204 -8.76 34.81 -17.37
N ASN A 205 -8.45 35.48 -18.49
CA ASN A 205 -8.17 34.83 -19.77
C ASN A 205 -6.68 34.49 -20.03
N GLN A 206 -5.75 34.97 -19.19
CA GLN A 206 -4.30 34.75 -19.36
C GLN A 206 -3.92 33.26 -19.33
N GLY A 207 -4.55 32.48 -18.44
CA GLY A 207 -4.27 31.06 -18.26
C GLY A 207 -4.85 30.14 -19.36
N ARG A 208 -5.73 30.67 -20.23
CA ARG A 208 -6.44 29.92 -21.30
C ARG A 208 -7.25 28.70 -20.81
N ALA A 209 -7.64 28.66 -19.55
CA ALA A 209 -8.30 27.53 -18.93
C ALA A 209 -9.49 27.99 -18.07
N CYS A 210 -10.56 28.50 -18.68
CA CYS A 210 -11.73 29.02 -17.96
C CYS A 210 -12.53 27.92 -17.23
N ASP A 211 -12.62 26.73 -17.84
CA ASP A 211 -13.42 25.61 -17.33
C ASP A 211 -12.59 24.51 -16.65
N ILE A 212 -13.19 23.84 -15.66
CA ILE A 212 -12.63 22.64 -15.00
C ILE A 212 -13.55 21.46 -15.27
N LEU A 213 -12.98 20.35 -15.75
CA LEU A 213 -13.69 19.09 -15.94
C LEU A 213 -14.26 18.58 -14.61
N GLY A 214 -15.59 18.41 -14.55
CA GLY A 214 -16.29 17.87 -13.37
C GLY A 214 -16.61 18.87 -12.26
N LYS A 215 -16.28 20.16 -12.41
CA LYS A 215 -16.71 21.23 -11.50
C LYS A 215 -17.85 22.02 -12.13
N GLU A 216 -18.90 22.30 -11.35
CA GLU A 216 -20.01 23.17 -11.76
C GLU A 216 -19.96 24.48 -10.94
N ASP A 217 -19.23 25.49 -11.45
CA ASP A 217 -19.02 26.77 -10.74
C ASP A 217 -20.35 27.48 -10.37
N GLY A 218 -21.45 27.24 -11.11
CA GLY A 218 -22.78 27.76 -10.78
C GLY A 218 -23.41 27.14 -9.52
N ARG A 219 -23.20 25.84 -9.27
CA ARG A 219 -23.66 25.20 -8.03
C ARG A 219 -22.84 25.64 -6.83
N ASP A 220 -21.52 25.78 -7.03
CA ASP A 220 -20.61 26.24 -5.98
C ASP A 220 -20.91 27.69 -5.57
N PHE A 221 -21.34 28.54 -6.50
CA PHE A 221 -21.82 29.88 -6.18
C PHE A 221 -23.05 29.87 -5.27
N VAL A 222 -23.99 28.95 -5.48
CA VAL A 222 -25.17 28.81 -4.60
C VAL A 222 -24.73 28.42 -3.18
N ALA A 223 -23.80 27.47 -3.06
CA ALA A 223 -23.24 27.09 -1.77
C ALA A 223 -22.48 28.24 -1.09
N LEU A 224 -21.75 29.04 -1.87
CA LEU A 224 -21.05 30.24 -1.38
C LEU A 224 -22.03 31.29 -0.83
N VAL A 225 -23.11 31.59 -1.56
CA VAL A 225 -24.12 32.56 -1.13
C VAL A 225 -24.79 32.10 0.17
N GLN A 226 -25.19 30.83 0.24
CA GLN A 226 -25.75 30.24 1.47
C GLN A 226 -24.78 30.35 2.65
N ALA A 227 -23.49 30.09 2.43
CA ALA A 227 -22.47 30.23 3.46
C ALA A 227 -22.31 31.69 3.93
N LEU A 228 -22.32 32.66 3.02
CA LEU A 228 -22.22 34.09 3.35
C LEU A 228 -23.46 34.60 4.10
N GLU A 229 -24.66 34.11 3.75
CA GLU A 229 -25.90 34.41 4.45
C GLU A 229 -25.90 33.81 5.87
N ASN A 230 -25.36 32.60 6.05
CA ASN A 230 -25.24 31.95 7.36
C ASN A 230 -24.37 32.72 8.36
N ILE A 231 -23.32 33.40 7.89
CA ILE A 231 -22.49 34.29 8.72
C ILE A 231 -23.11 35.69 8.90
N HIS A 232 -24.39 35.86 8.54
CA HIS A 232 -25.21 37.05 8.73
C HIS A 232 -24.70 38.30 7.99
N LEU A 233 -24.15 38.15 6.78
CA LEU A 233 -23.92 39.31 5.91
C LEU A 233 -25.26 39.87 5.43
N SER A 234 -25.43 41.18 5.54
CA SER A 234 -26.61 41.86 4.98
C SER A 234 -26.56 41.90 3.45
N GLU A 235 -27.71 42.04 2.80
CA GLU A 235 -27.77 42.16 1.33
C GLU A 235 -26.88 43.30 0.79
N ASP A 236 -26.85 44.45 1.48
CA ASP A 236 -25.93 45.56 1.15
C ASP A 236 -24.45 45.18 1.20
N GLN A 237 -24.07 44.33 2.16
CA GLN A 237 -22.69 43.87 2.31
C GLN A 237 -22.34 42.87 1.21
N LEU A 238 -23.25 41.94 0.89
CA LEU A 238 -23.10 41.02 -0.24
C LEU A 238 -22.97 41.77 -1.56
N ALA A 239 -23.88 42.73 -1.82
CA ALA A 239 -23.82 43.58 -3.00
C ALA A 239 -22.50 44.35 -3.10
N SER A 240 -21.99 44.86 -1.97
CA SER A 240 -20.67 45.51 -1.91
C SER A 240 -19.53 44.53 -2.23
N THR A 241 -19.58 43.30 -1.73
CA THR A 241 -18.60 42.25 -2.05
C THR A 241 -18.58 41.95 -3.55
N TRP A 242 -19.76 41.78 -4.17
CA TRP A 242 -19.88 41.56 -5.62
C TRP A 242 -19.42 42.76 -6.44
N ALA A 243 -19.73 43.98 -6.01
CA ALA A 243 -19.25 45.21 -6.63
C ALA A 243 -17.73 45.33 -6.60
N VAL A 244 -17.08 44.96 -5.49
CA VAL A 244 -15.61 44.95 -5.39
C VAL A 244 -14.99 43.92 -6.33
N LEU A 245 -15.55 42.70 -6.41
CA LEU A 245 -15.04 41.69 -7.34
C LEU A 245 -15.23 42.10 -8.80
N ALA A 246 -16.39 42.65 -9.15
CA ALA A 246 -16.65 43.20 -10.48
C ALA A 246 -15.69 44.35 -10.82
N ALA A 247 -15.43 45.26 -9.87
CA ALA A 247 -14.47 46.33 -10.03
C ALA A 247 -13.04 45.82 -10.23
N VAL A 248 -12.63 44.75 -9.54
CA VAL A 248 -11.32 44.11 -9.76
C VAL A 248 -11.20 43.56 -11.18
N LEU A 249 -12.25 42.92 -11.71
CA LEU A 249 -12.26 42.42 -13.09
C LEU A 249 -12.19 43.56 -14.11
N GLN A 250 -12.99 44.61 -13.91
CA GLN A 250 -13.02 45.77 -14.81
C GLN A 250 -11.72 46.59 -14.76
N LEU A 251 -11.06 46.68 -13.60
CA LEU A 251 -9.74 47.29 -13.49
C LEU A 251 -8.74 46.63 -14.44
N GLY A 252 -8.78 45.30 -14.60
CA GLY A 252 -7.86 44.57 -15.48
C GLY A 252 -7.99 44.93 -16.97
N ASN A 253 -9.15 45.42 -17.39
CA ASN A 253 -9.43 45.80 -18.77
C ASN A 253 -9.02 47.25 -19.09
N ILE A 254 -8.61 48.04 -18.09
CA ILE A 254 -8.06 49.38 -18.32
C ILE A 254 -6.77 49.26 -19.12
N CYS A 255 -6.78 49.86 -20.32
CA CYS A 255 -5.64 49.94 -21.22
C CYS A 255 -5.01 51.33 -21.18
N PHE A 256 -3.68 51.39 -21.31
CA PHE A 256 -2.91 52.63 -21.36
C PHE A 256 -2.22 52.77 -22.71
N THR A 257 -2.18 54.00 -23.20
CA THR A 257 -1.39 54.42 -24.37
C THR A 257 -0.27 55.36 -23.94
N CYS A 258 0.79 55.41 -24.73
CA CYS A 258 1.86 56.38 -24.54
C CYS A 258 1.49 57.68 -25.26
N ASP A 259 1.54 58.82 -24.57
CA ASP A 259 1.54 60.15 -25.22
C ASP A 259 2.93 60.77 -25.04
N GLU A 260 3.52 61.26 -26.14
CA GLU A 260 4.83 61.90 -26.14
C GLU A 260 4.63 63.42 -26.17
N ARG A 261 4.67 64.05 -24.99
CA ARG A 261 4.76 65.50 -24.87
C ARG A 261 6.00 65.86 -24.07
N GLU A 262 6.86 66.70 -24.64
CA GLU A 262 8.02 67.30 -23.97
C GLU A 262 9.05 66.30 -23.39
N SER A 263 9.49 65.34 -24.21
CA SER A 263 10.68 64.48 -23.96
C SER A 263 10.54 63.38 -22.90
N TYR A 264 9.36 63.18 -22.30
CA TYR A 264 9.08 62.07 -21.38
C TYR A 264 7.80 61.32 -21.77
N GLU A 265 7.89 59.99 -21.83
CA GLU A 265 6.72 59.12 -22.02
C GLU A 265 5.81 59.16 -20.79
N HIS A 266 4.55 59.54 -20.97
CA HIS A 266 3.55 59.48 -19.90
C HIS A 266 2.34 58.64 -20.31
N ALA A 267 1.79 57.91 -19.33
CA ALA A 267 0.66 57.02 -19.51
C ALA A 267 -0.65 57.81 -19.55
N VAL A 268 -1.39 57.64 -20.64
CA VAL A 268 -2.77 58.14 -20.81
C VAL A 268 -3.71 56.94 -20.96
N LEU A 269 -4.96 57.09 -20.54
CA LEU A 269 -5.97 56.05 -20.73
C LEU A 269 -6.32 55.92 -22.22
N ALA A 270 -6.45 54.69 -22.70
CA ALA A 270 -6.94 54.42 -24.05
C ALA A 270 -8.44 54.70 -24.20
N SER A 271 -9.20 54.47 -23.11
CA SER A 271 -10.63 54.72 -23.02
C SER A 271 -11.00 55.08 -21.58
N ASP A 272 -11.95 56.01 -21.44
CA ASP A 272 -12.48 56.43 -20.13
C ASP A 272 -13.66 55.55 -19.66
N THR A 273 -14.16 54.65 -20.51
CA THR A 273 -15.34 53.83 -20.20
C THR A 273 -15.12 52.90 -19.01
N GLU A 274 -14.02 52.16 -19.00
CA GLU A 274 -13.70 51.14 -18.00
C GLU A 274 -13.43 51.80 -16.65
N ILE A 275 -12.71 52.93 -16.63
CA ILE A 275 -12.43 53.64 -15.39
C ILE A 275 -13.68 54.28 -14.80
N GLN A 276 -14.60 54.76 -15.63
CA GLN A 276 -15.89 55.27 -15.19
C GLN A 276 -16.76 54.15 -14.60
N ILE A 277 -16.76 52.95 -15.20
CA ILE A 277 -17.45 51.77 -14.67
C ILE A 277 -16.87 51.41 -13.28
N VAL A 278 -15.55 51.33 -13.14
CA VAL A 278 -14.91 51.03 -11.85
C VAL A 278 -15.24 52.09 -10.80
N ALA A 279 -15.21 53.38 -11.17
CA ALA A 279 -15.54 54.48 -10.29
C ALA A 279 -17.00 54.42 -9.82
N ASN A 280 -17.94 54.08 -10.71
CA ASN A 280 -19.34 53.89 -10.40
C ASN A 280 -19.56 52.67 -9.47
N LEU A 281 -18.94 51.54 -9.77
CA LEU A 281 -19.04 50.31 -8.97
C LEU A 281 -18.50 50.51 -7.55
N LEU A 282 -17.38 51.23 -7.39
CA LEU A 282 -16.78 51.50 -6.09
C LEU A 282 -17.32 52.77 -5.42
N CYS A 283 -18.25 53.48 -6.06
CA CYS A 283 -18.80 54.77 -5.64
C CYS A 283 -17.71 55.78 -5.22
N VAL A 284 -16.72 55.99 -6.10
CA VAL A 284 -15.62 56.96 -5.96
C VAL A 284 -15.56 57.90 -7.16
N SER A 285 -14.81 58.99 -7.07
CA SER A 285 -14.62 59.91 -8.18
C SER A 285 -13.70 59.31 -9.26
N ALA A 286 -14.17 59.33 -10.52
CA ALA A 286 -13.43 58.85 -11.68
C ALA A 286 -12.13 59.64 -11.91
N ASP A 287 -12.16 60.97 -11.80
CA ASP A 287 -10.99 61.84 -11.97
C ASP A 287 -9.86 61.50 -10.99
N PHE A 288 -10.21 61.26 -9.72
CA PHE A 288 -9.22 60.89 -8.71
C PHE A 288 -8.68 59.48 -8.93
N LEU A 289 -9.54 58.53 -9.34
CA LEU A 289 -9.11 57.18 -9.68
C LEU A 289 -8.17 57.18 -10.89
N GLN A 290 -8.48 57.95 -11.94
CA GLN A 290 -7.62 58.12 -13.10
C GLN A 290 -6.26 58.68 -12.71
N ARG A 291 -6.22 59.73 -11.88
CA ARG A 291 -4.97 60.28 -11.37
C ARG A 291 -4.18 59.27 -10.53
N ALA A 292 -4.83 58.45 -9.71
CA ALA A 292 -4.14 57.45 -8.89
C ALA A 292 -3.44 56.35 -9.72
N VAL A 293 -3.96 56.06 -10.92
CA VAL A 293 -3.41 55.05 -11.82
C VAL A 293 -2.36 55.65 -12.78
N THR A 294 -2.51 56.91 -13.18
CA THR A 294 -1.63 57.58 -14.16
C THR A 294 -0.53 58.44 -13.54
N HIS A 295 -0.69 58.88 -12.30
CA HIS A 295 0.26 59.74 -11.60
C HIS A 295 0.70 59.10 -10.29
N ARG A 296 1.93 59.42 -9.87
CA ARG A 296 2.45 59.13 -8.54
C ARG A 296 2.46 60.41 -7.73
N VAL A 297 1.97 60.34 -6.49
CA VAL A 297 2.08 61.46 -5.55
C VAL A 297 3.29 61.28 -4.66
N THR A 298 4.18 62.26 -4.65
CA THR A 298 5.28 62.36 -3.68
C THR A 298 4.94 63.45 -2.68
N VAL A 299 4.67 63.04 -1.45
CA VAL A 299 4.42 63.96 -0.34
C VAL A 299 5.76 64.46 0.19
N THR A 300 6.04 65.74 -0.02
CA THR A 300 7.17 66.44 0.60
C THR A 300 6.73 67.14 1.88
N SER A 301 7.66 67.68 2.66
CA SER A 301 7.38 68.37 3.93
C SER A 301 6.44 69.57 3.79
N TYR A 302 6.31 70.13 2.58
CA TYR A 302 5.57 71.36 2.31
C TYR A 302 4.46 71.16 1.27
N ASP A 303 4.66 70.32 0.25
CA ASP A 303 3.71 70.12 -0.86
C ASP A 303 3.55 68.65 -1.31
N ARG A 304 2.40 68.35 -1.94
CA ARG A 304 2.16 67.10 -2.66
C ARG A 304 2.48 67.30 -4.14
N ILE A 305 3.55 66.66 -4.63
CA ILE A 305 3.97 66.74 -6.03
C ILE A 305 3.33 65.57 -6.80
N PHE A 306 2.66 65.87 -7.91
CA PHE A 306 2.11 64.87 -8.83
C PHE A 306 3.09 64.67 -9.98
N SER A 307 3.60 63.46 -10.15
CA SER A 307 4.49 63.12 -11.27
C SER A 307 3.80 62.08 -12.17
N PRO A 308 3.77 62.27 -13.50
CA PRO A 308 3.20 61.28 -14.41
C PRO A 308 3.98 59.96 -14.36
N LEU A 309 3.28 58.84 -14.56
CA LEU A 309 3.85 57.50 -14.65
C LEU A 309 4.07 57.10 -16.11
N SER A 310 5.05 56.23 -16.35
CA SER A 310 5.18 55.51 -17.62
C SER A 310 4.04 54.50 -17.80
N VAL A 311 3.84 54.01 -19.02
CA VAL A 311 2.83 52.97 -19.31
C VAL A 311 3.01 51.75 -18.40
N GLU A 312 4.24 51.25 -18.26
CA GLU A 312 4.54 50.14 -17.34
C GLU A 312 4.23 50.49 -15.87
N GLY A 313 4.56 51.71 -15.45
CA GLY A 313 4.29 52.19 -14.09
C GLY A 313 2.79 52.34 -13.78
N ALA A 314 1.98 52.66 -14.80
CA ALA A 314 0.52 52.72 -14.71
C ALA A 314 -0.12 51.33 -14.68
N ILE A 315 0.38 50.37 -15.47
CA ILE A 315 -0.04 48.95 -15.40
C ILE A 315 0.25 48.39 -13.99
N ASP A 316 1.45 48.64 -13.47
CA ASP A 316 1.81 48.21 -12.12
C ASP A 316 0.96 48.92 -11.04
N ALA A 317 0.54 50.17 -11.27
CA ALA A 317 -0.39 50.90 -10.40
C ALA A 317 -1.76 50.22 -10.35
N ARG A 318 -2.37 49.98 -11.52
CA ARG A 318 -3.64 49.30 -11.70
C ARG A 318 -3.64 47.93 -11.03
N ASP A 319 -2.61 47.14 -11.32
CA ASP A 319 -2.46 45.79 -10.75
C ASP A 319 -2.26 45.82 -9.23
N SER A 320 -1.55 46.82 -8.69
CA SER A 320 -1.41 47.01 -7.25
C SER A 320 -2.75 47.35 -6.57
N ILE A 321 -3.56 48.19 -7.20
CA ILE A 321 -4.91 48.53 -6.72
C ILE A 321 -5.81 47.28 -6.70
N ALA A 322 -5.82 46.50 -7.79
CA ALA A 322 -6.61 45.27 -7.89
C ALA A 322 -6.23 44.26 -6.79
N LYS A 323 -4.93 44.02 -6.58
CA LYS A 323 -4.42 43.15 -5.50
C LYS A 323 -4.83 43.65 -4.12
N THR A 324 -4.77 44.97 -3.90
CA THR A 324 -5.11 45.60 -2.62
C THR A 324 -6.59 45.45 -2.31
N LEU A 325 -7.47 45.73 -3.27
CA LEU A 325 -8.92 45.58 -3.12
C LEU A 325 -9.28 44.14 -2.75
N TYR A 326 -8.75 43.17 -3.49
CA TYR A 326 -9.01 41.76 -3.23
C TYR A 326 -8.48 41.29 -1.87
N PHE A 327 -7.23 41.63 -1.56
CA PHE A 327 -6.60 41.24 -0.29
C PHE A 327 -7.36 41.79 0.92
N LEU A 328 -7.70 43.08 0.91
CA LEU A 328 -8.41 43.71 2.02
C LEU A 328 -9.86 43.22 2.14
N LEU A 329 -10.52 42.88 1.02
CA LEU A 329 -11.82 42.22 1.04
C LEU A 329 -11.72 40.84 1.69
N PHE A 330 -10.71 40.04 1.34
CA PHE A 330 -10.48 38.73 1.93
C PHE A 330 -10.19 38.81 3.44
N GLU A 331 -9.35 39.76 3.87
CA GLU A 331 -9.10 40.01 5.31
C GLU A 331 -10.39 40.38 6.06
N TRP A 332 -11.24 41.20 5.44
CA TRP A 332 -12.51 41.58 6.03
C TRP A 332 -13.48 40.40 6.14
N LEU A 333 -13.58 39.55 5.12
CA LEU A 333 -14.38 38.33 5.17
C LEU A 333 -13.89 37.39 6.27
N LEU A 334 -12.58 37.21 6.41
CA LEU A 334 -11.99 36.43 7.50
C LEU A 334 -12.31 37.00 8.88
N LEU A 335 -12.32 38.34 9.02
CA LEU A 335 -12.75 38.99 10.26
C LEU A 335 -14.21 38.64 10.57
N ARG A 336 -15.11 38.74 9.60
CA ARG A 336 -16.54 38.39 9.77
C ARG A 336 -16.74 36.91 10.13
N ILE A 337 -16.00 36.02 9.47
CA ILE A 337 -16.00 34.60 9.79
C ILE A 337 -15.56 34.38 11.24
N ASN A 338 -14.50 35.05 11.70
CA ASN A 338 -14.05 34.93 13.09
C ASN A 338 -15.00 35.57 14.10
N GLU A 339 -15.65 36.69 13.79
CA GLU A 339 -16.70 37.28 14.64
C GLU A 339 -17.89 36.31 14.83
N TRP A 340 -18.16 35.49 13.81
CA TRP A 340 -19.17 34.44 13.88
C TRP A 340 -18.64 33.15 14.56
N LEU A 341 -17.44 32.66 14.27
CA LEU A 341 -16.97 31.37 14.79
C LEU A 341 -16.27 31.42 16.15
N ALA A 342 -15.63 32.53 16.51
CA ALA A 342 -14.75 32.58 17.66
C ALA A 342 -15.54 32.67 18.98
N PRO A 343 -15.15 31.91 20.02
CA PRO A 343 -15.79 32.00 21.32
C PRO A 343 -15.31 33.23 22.11
N TRP A 344 -16.12 33.67 23.06
CA TRP A 344 -15.82 34.82 23.93
C TRP A 344 -14.80 34.48 25.04
N GLU A 345 -14.74 33.22 25.49
CA GLU A 345 -13.81 32.72 26.51
C GLU A 345 -13.36 31.27 26.19
N PRO A 346 -12.09 31.05 25.78
CA PRO A 346 -11.53 29.71 25.60
C PRO A 346 -10.69 29.24 26.81
N ASP A 347 -10.74 27.94 27.14
CA ASP A 347 -9.85 27.32 28.14
C ASP A 347 -8.60 26.69 27.48
N CYS A 348 -8.81 25.89 26.42
CA CYS A 348 -7.76 25.17 25.71
C CYS A 348 -8.00 25.21 24.19
N ALA A 349 -6.95 25.08 23.37
CA ALA A 349 -7.07 25.07 21.92
C ALA A 349 -6.29 23.91 21.27
N VAL A 350 -6.88 23.32 20.23
CA VAL A 350 -6.21 22.40 19.31
C VAL A 350 -6.02 23.11 17.98
N GLY A 351 -4.77 23.45 17.65
CA GLY A 351 -4.39 24.08 16.40
C GLY A 351 -4.24 23.05 15.28
N ILE A 352 -4.76 23.36 14.09
CA ILE A 352 -4.60 22.56 12.88
C ILE A 352 -3.97 23.46 11.82
N VAL A 353 -2.79 23.06 11.36
CA VAL A 353 -1.97 23.82 10.43
C VAL A 353 -2.04 23.16 9.06
N ASP A 354 -2.64 23.85 8.09
CA ASP A 354 -2.62 23.47 6.68
C ASP A 354 -1.93 24.59 5.88
N ILE A 355 -0.69 24.31 5.47
CA ILE A 355 0.17 25.25 4.73
C ILE A 355 0.33 24.76 3.30
N HIS A 356 0.65 25.66 2.37
CA HIS A 356 0.97 25.34 1.00
C HIS A 356 1.98 24.20 0.91
N GLY A 357 1.74 23.29 -0.03
CA GLY A 357 2.75 22.27 -0.32
C GLY A 357 3.98 22.87 -0.97
N PHE A 358 5.07 22.13 -0.98
CA PHE A 358 6.22 22.45 -1.84
C PHE A 358 5.77 22.49 -3.30
N GLU A 359 6.21 23.50 -4.05
CA GLU A 359 5.81 23.75 -5.44
C GLU A 359 7.03 23.93 -6.34
N ASP A 360 7.06 23.15 -7.42
CA ASP A 360 7.94 23.35 -8.56
C ASP A 360 7.09 23.35 -9.82
N LEU A 361 6.91 24.53 -10.39
CA LEU A 361 6.11 24.79 -11.58
C LEU A 361 7.03 25.06 -12.76
N GLY A 362 6.50 25.06 -13.99
CA GLY A 362 7.30 25.41 -15.18
C GLY A 362 7.89 26.82 -15.13
N VAL A 363 7.23 27.75 -14.42
CA VAL A 363 7.71 29.11 -14.17
C VAL A 363 7.55 29.42 -12.68
N ASN A 364 8.66 29.46 -11.94
CA ASN A 364 8.65 29.80 -10.51
C ASN A 364 9.04 31.26 -10.28
N SER A 365 8.28 31.98 -9.46
CA SER A 365 8.53 33.39 -9.13
C SER A 365 8.78 33.60 -7.63
N LEU A 366 8.69 34.86 -7.16
CA LEU A 366 8.96 35.23 -5.76
C LEU A 366 8.02 34.50 -4.79
N GLU A 367 6.78 34.26 -5.20
CA GLU A 367 5.77 33.58 -4.40
C GLU A 367 6.14 32.11 -4.15
N GLN A 368 6.57 31.39 -5.19
CA GLN A 368 7.10 30.03 -5.04
C GLN A 368 8.34 30.02 -4.14
N LEU A 369 9.22 31.02 -4.24
CA LEU A 369 10.37 31.13 -3.33
C LEU A 369 9.93 31.30 -1.87
N CYS A 370 8.91 32.11 -1.60
CA CYS A 370 8.34 32.25 -0.25
C CYS A 370 7.70 30.94 0.24
N ILE A 371 6.90 30.27 -0.60
CA ILE A 371 6.24 28.99 -0.28
C ILE A 371 7.29 27.90 0.02
N ASN A 372 8.30 27.77 -0.83
CA ASN A 372 9.36 26.77 -0.70
C ASN A 372 10.26 27.07 0.50
N PHE A 373 10.53 28.35 0.81
CA PHE A 373 11.20 28.74 2.05
C PHE A 373 10.39 28.37 3.29
N ALA A 374 9.07 28.60 3.30
CA ALA A 374 8.21 28.17 4.40
C ALA A 374 8.28 26.65 4.62
N ASN A 375 8.22 25.88 3.53
CA ASN A 375 8.34 24.43 3.58
C ASN A 375 9.71 23.96 4.08
N GLU A 376 10.81 24.60 3.65
CA GLU A 376 12.17 24.33 4.13
C GLU A 376 12.29 24.60 5.64
N HIS A 377 11.69 25.69 6.12
CA HIS A 377 11.69 26.07 7.54
C HIS A 377 10.88 25.08 8.40
N LEU A 378 9.69 24.69 7.95
CA LEU A 378 8.86 23.67 8.60
C LEU A 378 9.52 22.30 8.57
N GLN A 379 10.27 21.97 7.50
CA GLN A 379 11.01 20.73 7.41
C GLN A 379 12.15 20.68 8.42
N ARG A 380 12.92 21.76 8.57
CA ARG A 380 13.93 21.88 9.65
C ARG A 380 13.30 21.73 11.02
N PHE A 381 12.17 22.42 11.23
CA PHE A 381 11.43 22.35 12.49
C PHE A 381 10.97 20.92 12.80
N PHE A 382 10.39 20.21 11.83
CA PHE A 382 10.01 18.80 11.94
C PHE A 382 11.18 17.91 12.37
N SER A 383 12.34 18.03 11.71
CA SER A 383 13.51 17.22 12.04
C SER A 383 14.02 17.51 13.45
N GLN A 384 14.01 18.77 13.89
CA GLN A 384 14.37 19.16 15.26
C GLN A 384 13.38 18.59 16.28
N THR A 385 12.08 18.69 16.01
CA THR A 385 11.03 18.19 16.90
C THR A 385 11.07 16.67 17.04
N ILE A 386 11.30 15.91 15.95
CA ILE A 386 11.42 14.45 16.04
C ILE A 386 12.60 14.04 16.91
N ILE A 387 13.75 14.71 16.77
CA ILE A 387 14.93 14.42 17.58
C ILE A 387 14.63 14.73 19.05
N ALA A 388 14.03 15.88 19.35
CA ALA A 388 13.65 16.26 20.71
C ALA A 388 12.63 15.30 21.34
N GLN A 389 11.59 14.88 20.58
CA GLN A 389 10.59 13.90 21.04
C GLN A 389 11.22 12.52 21.30
N GLU A 390 12.20 12.11 20.49
CA GLU A 390 12.91 10.85 20.69
C GLU A 390 13.83 10.90 21.92
N GLU A 391 14.50 12.04 22.13
CA GLU A 391 15.33 12.30 23.32
C GLU A 391 14.48 12.33 24.60
N GLU A 392 13.30 12.97 24.56
CA GLU A 392 12.37 13.00 25.68
C GLU A 392 11.87 11.60 26.06
N GLU A 393 11.46 10.77 25.09
CA GLU A 393 11.04 9.39 25.36
C GLU A 393 12.17 8.57 26.02
N TYR A 394 13.42 8.76 25.59
CA TYR A 394 14.55 8.03 26.16
C TYR A 394 14.87 8.53 27.57
N SER A 395 14.74 9.84 27.80
CA SER A 395 14.89 10.44 29.13
C SER A 395 13.82 9.92 30.11
N GLN A 396 12.55 9.90 29.68
CA GLN A 396 11.42 9.38 30.46
C GLN A 396 11.60 7.89 30.82
N GLU A 397 12.23 7.11 29.95
CA GLU A 397 12.49 5.69 30.15
C GLU A 397 13.88 5.40 30.74
N HIS A 398 14.63 6.45 31.13
CA HIS A 398 15.99 6.40 31.70
C HIS A 398 17.02 5.64 30.84
N LEU A 399 16.98 5.84 29.52
CA LEU A 399 17.90 5.26 28.55
C LEU A 399 19.01 6.23 28.15
N ALA A 400 20.20 5.70 27.87
CA ALA A 400 21.33 6.50 27.38
C ALA A 400 21.07 6.99 25.94
N TRP A 401 20.97 8.31 25.75
CA TRP A 401 20.87 8.93 24.43
C TRP A 401 22.25 9.26 23.88
N VAL A 402 22.59 8.72 22.70
CA VAL A 402 23.77 9.15 21.95
C VAL A 402 23.33 10.24 20.98
N PRO A 403 23.83 11.48 21.11
CA PRO A 403 23.48 12.56 20.19
C PRO A 403 23.78 12.14 18.75
N ILE A 404 22.74 12.01 17.93
CA ILE A 404 22.92 11.73 16.51
C ILE A 404 23.49 13.00 15.90
N SER A 405 24.76 12.95 15.45
CA SER A 405 25.41 14.07 14.77
C SER A 405 24.47 14.64 13.72
N LYS A 406 24.21 15.96 13.80
CA LYS A 406 23.28 16.71 12.95
C LYS A 406 23.62 16.44 11.48
N MET A 407 22.96 15.46 10.87
CA MET A 407 23.07 15.18 9.44
C MET A 407 22.26 16.21 8.64
N TYR A 408 22.49 17.50 8.86
CA TYR A 408 21.99 18.53 7.97
C TYR A 408 23.05 19.62 7.87
N ASN A 409 23.59 19.75 6.66
CA ASN A 409 24.27 20.95 6.24
C ASN A 409 23.25 22.09 6.30
N GLU A 410 23.33 22.90 7.35
CA GLU A 410 22.68 24.19 7.49
C GLU A 410 23.22 25.10 6.37
N SER A 411 22.64 25.03 5.17
CA SER A 411 23.04 25.92 4.07
C SER A 411 21.88 26.52 3.28
N CYS A 412 20.74 25.83 3.08
CA CYS A 412 19.67 26.39 2.23
C CYS A 412 18.89 27.54 2.90
N LEU A 413 18.46 27.38 4.15
CA LEU A 413 17.78 28.46 4.89
C LEU A 413 18.71 29.66 5.10
N ASP A 414 19.98 29.39 5.39
CA ASP A 414 20.98 30.44 5.59
C ASP A 414 21.32 31.14 4.27
N LEU A 415 21.40 30.42 3.15
CA LEU A 415 21.54 31.00 1.82
C LEU A 415 20.41 32.00 1.51
N ILE A 416 19.17 31.69 1.91
CA ILE A 416 18.02 32.54 1.62
C ILE A 416 17.93 33.72 2.61
N ALA A 417 18.03 33.48 3.92
CA ALA A 417 17.68 34.46 4.95
C ALA A 417 18.84 34.94 5.85
N ALA A 418 20.04 34.35 5.77
CA ALA A 418 21.14 34.75 6.67
C ALA A 418 21.62 36.19 6.41
N LYS A 419 22.08 36.83 7.48
CA LYS A 419 22.75 38.13 7.43
C LYS A 419 24.26 37.91 7.29
N PRO A 420 25.00 38.70 6.49
CA PRO A 420 24.58 39.94 5.82
C PRO A 420 24.16 39.79 4.34
N HIS A 421 24.45 38.66 3.68
CA HIS A 421 24.31 38.53 2.22
C HIS A 421 23.29 37.50 1.74
N GLY A 422 22.32 37.06 2.56
CA GLY A 422 21.27 36.15 2.10
C GLY A 422 20.41 36.75 0.98
N ILE A 423 19.83 35.90 0.13
CA ILE A 423 19.02 36.30 -1.04
C ILE A 423 17.95 37.33 -0.67
N TRP A 424 17.24 37.13 0.44
CA TRP A 424 16.21 38.04 0.94
C TRP A 424 16.78 39.40 1.35
N ARG A 425 17.94 39.41 2.00
CA ARG A 425 18.59 40.65 2.44
C ARG A 425 19.04 41.47 1.24
N ILE A 426 19.61 40.82 0.22
CA ILE A 426 19.96 41.46 -1.06
C ILE A 426 18.69 42.00 -1.73
N LEU A 427 17.60 41.24 -1.73
CA LEU A 427 16.33 41.67 -2.32
C LEU A 427 15.79 42.93 -1.63
N ASP A 428 15.74 42.95 -0.30
CA ASP A 428 15.29 44.12 0.47
C ASP A 428 16.17 45.34 0.22
N ASP A 429 17.50 45.18 0.22
CA ASP A 429 18.42 46.28 -0.05
C ASP A 429 18.28 46.82 -1.48
N GLN A 430 18.05 45.96 -2.47
CA GLN A 430 17.78 46.41 -3.84
C GLN A 430 16.40 47.06 -3.97
N THR A 431 15.40 46.59 -3.23
CA THR A 431 14.03 47.11 -3.28
C THR A 431 13.95 48.57 -2.82
N LEU A 432 14.80 48.93 -1.85
CA LEU A 432 14.95 50.27 -1.28
C LEU A 432 15.68 51.27 -2.20
N LEU A 433 16.44 50.78 -3.19
CA LEU A 433 17.17 51.64 -4.12
C LEU A 433 16.28 52.01 -5.30
N THR A 434 16.25 53.30 -5.65
CA THR A 434 15.42 53.82 -6.73
C THR A 434 15.90 53.42 -8.13
N GLN A 435 17.20 53.19 -8.30
CA GLN A 435 17.83 52.81 -9.58
C GLN A 435 18.09 51.29 -9.73
N ALA A 436 17.72 50.48 -8.73
CA ALA A 436 17.96 49.04 -8.81
C ALA A 436 16.96 48.36 -9.75
N THR A 437 17.43 47.35 -10.48
CA THR A 437 16.63 46.51 -11.37
C THR A 437 16.71 45.04 -10.95
N ASP A 438 15.79 44.22 -11.42
CA ASP A 438 15.81 42.77 -11.19
C ASP A 438 17.14 42.14 -11.65
N HIS A 439 17.75 42.70 -12.70
CA HIS A 439 19.05 42.27 -13.19
C HIS A 439 20.20 42.63 -12.23
N THR A 440 20.21 43.84 -11.64
CA THR A 440 21.22 44.20 -10.64
C THR A 440 21.09 43.35 -9.38
N PHE A 441 19.86 43.01 -8.99
CA PHE A 441 19.60 42.03 -7.92
C PHE A 441 20.20 40.66 -8.26
N LEU A 442 19.89 40.11 -9.43
CA LEU A 442 20.41 38.80 -9.87
C LEU A 442 21.94 38.76 -9.93
N GLN A 443 22.56 39.82 -10.46
CA GLN A 443 24.03 39.93 -10.51
C GLN A 443 24.66 39.88 -9.12
N LYS A 444 24.05 40.56 -8.12
CA LYS A 444 24.53 40.50 -6.74
C LYS A 444 24.35 39.11 -6.13
N CYS A 445 23.24 38.43 -6.39
CA CYS A 445 23.06 37.04 -5.97
C CYS A 445 24.13 36.12 -6.59
N HIS A 446 24.41 36.25 -7.88
CA HIS A 446 25.47 35.47 -8.54
C HIS A 446 26.86 35.78 -7.98
N TYR A 447 27.15 37.04 -7.64
CA TYR A 447 28.43 37.45 -7.05
C TYR A 447 28.66 36.85 -5.66
N HIS A 448 27.64 36.88 -4.79
CA HIS A 448 27.79 36.40 -3.40
C HIS A 448 27.59 34.89 -3.24
N HIS A 449 26.81 34.24 -4.11
CA HIS A 449 26.42 32.84 -3.95
C HIS A 449 26.86 31.92 -5.07
N GLY A 450 27.58 32.40 -6.09
CA GLY A 450 27.99 31.61 -7.24
C GLY A 450 28.74 30.32 -6.88
N ASP A 451 29.55 30.36 -5.82
CA ASP A 451 30.36 29.22 -5.34
C ASP A 451 29.66 28.38 -4.26
N SER A 452 28.44 28.76 -3.84
CA SER A 452 27.71 28.04 -2.79
C SER A 452 27.15 26.72 -3.31
N PRO A 453 27.29 25.58 -2.59
CA PRO A 453 26.80 24.29 -3.05
C PRO A 453 25.26 24.26 -3.22
N GLY A 454 24.54 25.11 -2.48
CA GLY A 454 23.08 25.24 -2.50
C GLY A 454 22.54 26.18 -3.58
N TYR A 455 23.41 26.86 -4.34
CA TYR A 455 23.06 27.81 -5.38
C TYR A 455 23.63 27.36 -6.72
N ALA A 456 22.90 27.55 -7.81
CA ALA A 456 23.40 27.27 -9.15
C ALA A 456 23.06 28.40 -10.13
N LYS A 457 24.09 28.86 -10.84
CA LYS A 457 24.00 29.85 -11.91
C LYS A 457 23.62 29.15 -13.23
N PRO A 458 22.72 29.73 -14.04
CA PRO A 458 22.42 29.18 -15.36
C PRO A 458 23.65 29.21 -16.27
N ARG A 459 23.78 28.21 -17.16
CA ARG A 459 24.90 28.14 -18.13
C ARG A 459 24.83 29.24 -19.17
N LEU A 460 23.61 29.67 -19.52
CA LEU A 460 23.33 30.82 -20.38
C LEU A 460 22.91 32.01 -19.50
N PRO A 461 23.15 33.27 -19.92
CA PRO A 461 22.76 34.47 -19.17
C PRO A 461 21.24 34.70 -19.24
N LEU A 462 20.49 33.76 -18.69
CA LEU A 462 19.05 33.85 -18.51
C LEU A 462 18.77 34.58 -17.17
N PRO A 463 17.67 35.35 -17.06
CA PRO A 463 17.30 36.07 -15.83
C PRO A 463 16.71 35.12 -14.77
N VAL A 464 17.46 34.07 -14.42
CA VAL A 464 17.05 33.00 -13.52
C VAL A 464 18.17 32.62 -12.55
N PHE A 465 17.81 32.07 -11.39
CA PHE A 465 18.75 31.41 -10.49
C PHE A 465 18.14 30.12 -9.95
N THR A 466 18.98 29.16 -9.57
CA THR A 466 18.51 27.87 -9.03
C THR A 466 18.95 27.71 -7.59
N VAL A 467 18.01 27.32 -6.73
CA VAL A 467 18.27 26.98 -5.32
C VAL A 467 18.03 25.49 -5.12
N LYS A 468 18.96 24.81 -4.45
CA LYS A 468 18.81 23.40 -4.09
C LYS A 468 18.09 23.28 -2.75
N HIS A 469 16.78 23.07 -2.82
CA HIS A 469 15.93 22.82 -1.65
C HIS A 469 16.02 21.37 -1.18
N TYR A 470 15.45 21.07 -0.02
CA TYR A 470 15.32 19.69 0.47
C TYR A 470 14.58 18.77 -0.51
N ALA A 471 13.67 19.32 -1.32
CA ALA A 471 12.86 18.58 -2.29
C ALA A 471 13.46 18.55 -3.71
N GLY A 472 14.65 19.11 -3.91
CA GLY A 472 15.31 19.18 -5.21
C GLY A 472 15.66 20.60 -5.66
N PRO A 473 16.36 20.74 -6.80
CA PRO A 473 16.69 22.03 -7.37
C PRO A 473 15.46 22.70 -7.99
N VAL A 474 15.18 23.94 -7.60
CA VAL A 474 14.10 24.76 -8.18
C VAL A 474 14.70 26.00 -8.83
N THR A 475 14.33 26.26 -10.08
CA THR A 475 14.78 27.43 -10.83
C THR A 475 13.74 28.54 -10.77
N TYR A 476 14.16 29.72 -10.28
CA TYR A 476 13.32 30.91 -10.11
C TYR A 476 13.65 31.97 -11.17
N GLN A 477 12.61 32.53 -11.79
CA GLN A 477 12.70 33.64 -12.73
C GLN A 477 12.57 34.98 -12.02
N VAL A 478 13.54 35.86 -12.21
CA VAL A 478 13.70 37.11 -11.44
C VAL A 478 12.79 38.25 -11.93
N HIS A 479 11.87 37.97 -12.85
CA HIS A 479 11.02 39.00 -13.44
C HIS A 479 10.08 39.64 -12.39
N LYS A 480 10.16 40.96 -12.25
CA LYS A 480 9.39 41.81 -11.32
C LYS A 480 9.59 41.46 -9.84
N PHE A 481 10.72 40.86 -9.45
CA PHE A 481 11.00 40.51 -8.05
C PHE A 481 11.00 41.75 -7.15
N LEU A 482 11.65 42.83 -7.56
CA LEU A 482 11.68 44.08 -6.79
C LEU A 482 10.28 44.69 -6.64
N ASN A 483 9.50 44.72 -7.71
CA ASN A 483 8.14 45.30 -7.71
C ASN A 483 7.21 44.49 -6.80
N LYS A 484 7.30 43.16 -6.85
CA LYS A 484 6.56 42.25 -5.96
C LYS A 484 6.97 42.44 -4.50
N ASN A 485 8.25 42.63 -4.22
CA ASN A 485 8.73 42.78 -2.84
C ASN A 485 8.36 44.12 -2.20
N ARG A 486 8.11 45.19 -2.99
CA ARG A 486 7.75 46.51 -2.46
C ARG A 486 6.49 46.49 -1.58
N ASP A 487 5.47 45.65 -1.88
CA ASP A 487 4.20 45.45 -1.12
C ASP A 487 3.72 46.68 -0.32
N GLN A 488 3.75 47.85 -0.96
CA GLN A 488 3.38 49.14 -0.38
C GLN A 488 2.08 49.62 -0.98
N LEU A 489 1.11 49.91 -0.10
CA LEU A 489 -0.14 50.55 -0.46
C LEU A 489 0.13 52.02 -0.76
N ARG A 490 -0.27 52.48 -1.95
CA ARG A 490 -0.13 53.88 -2.32
C ARG A 490 -1.05 54.75 -1.43
N PRO A 491 -0.55 55.83 -0.81
CA PRO A 491 -1.36 56.63 0.10
C PRO A 491 -2.54 57.31 -0.62
N GLU A 492 -2.38 57.68 -1.90
CA GLU A 492 -3.49 58.19 -2.72
C GLU A 492 -4.66 57.21 -2.82
N VAL A 493 -4.35 55.92 -3.00
CA VAL A 493 -5.35 54.85 -3.13
C VAL A 493 -6.09 54.64 -1.81
N LEU A 494 -5.37 54.69 -0.69
CA LEU A 494 -5.96 54.64 0.65
C LEU A 494 -6.89 55.84 0.89
N GLU A 495 -6.52 57.02 0.43
CA GLU A 495 -7.32 58.24 0.58
C GLU A 495 -8.64 58.15 -0.22
N ILE A 496 -8.56 57.79 -1.50
CA ILE A 496 -9.73 57.68 -2.39
C ILE A 496 -10.74 56.66 -1.86
N PHE A 497 -10.30 55.43 -1.57
CA PHE A 497 -11.22 54.38 -1.14
C PHE A 497 -11.73 54.57 0.29
N SER A 498 -11.00 55.30 1.15
CA SER A 498 -11.53 55.68 2.47
C SER A 498 -12.77 56.59 2.38
N GLN A 499 -12.91 57.34 1.29
CA GLN A 499 -14.02 58.27 1.01
C GLN A 499 -15.14 57.65 0.15
N SER A 500 -15.04 56.38 -0.23
CA SER A 500 -16.08 55.67 -0.99
C SER A 500 -17.44 55.75 -0.28
N GLN A 501 -18.53 55.89 -1.05
CA GLN A 501 -19.88 55.81 -0.49
C GLN A 501 -20.32 54.36 -0.18
N LEU A 502 -19.61 53.35 -0.69
CA LEU A 502 -19.82 51.96 -0.28
C LEU A 502 -19.28 51.77 1.14
N LYS A 503 -20.19 51.48 2.07
CA LYS A 503 -19.87 51.35 3.51
C LYS A 503 -18.77 50.32 3.77
N VAL A 504 -18.81 49.17 3.08
CA VAL A 504 -17.81 48.10 3.22
C VAL A 504 -16.43 48.59 2.78
N VAL A 505 -16.31 49.18 1.58
CA VAL A 505 -15.05 49.70 1.04
C VAL A 505 -14.50 50.82 1.94
N SER A 506 -15.31 51.80 2.31
CA SER A 506 -14.89 52.89 3.22
C SER A 506 -14.36 52.35 4.55
N HIS A 507 -15.05 51.39 5.16
CA HIS A 507 -14.66 50.81 6.44
C HIS A 507 -13.31 50.09 6.36
N ILE A 508 -13.17 49.21 5.36
CA ILE A 508 -11.96 48.42 5.14
C ILE A 508 -10.74 49.34 4.93
N PHE A 509 -10.88 50.36 4.08
CA PHE A 509 -9.77 51.28 3.76
C PHE A 509 -9.48 52.30 4.86
N LYS A 510 -10.47 52.71 5.67
CA LYS A 510 -10.22 53.51 6.89
C LYS A 510 -9.37 52.75 7.90
N LYS A 511 -9.67 51.46 8.11
CA LYS A 511 -8.88 50.59 8.99
C LYS A 511 -7.45 50.40 8.48
N ALA A 512 -7.29 50.16 7.17
CA ALA A 512 -5.97 50.05 6.54
C ALA A 512 -5.15 51.36 6.63
N LYS A 513 -5.79 52.52 6.41
CA LYS A 513 -5.17 53.85 6.55
C LYS A 513 -4.69 54.09 7.99
N ALA A 514 -5.48 53.76 9.00
CA ALA A 514 -5.09 53.90 10.40
C ALA A 514 -3.87 53.04 10.76
N ALA A 515 -3.83 51.79 10.30
CA ALA A 515 -2.69 50.90 10.50
C ALA A 515 -1.41 51.44 9.83
N TYR A 516 -1.54 51.97 8.61
CA TYR A 516 -0.43 52.60 7.89
C TYR A 516 0.13 53.84 8.61
N SER A 517 -0.75 54.72 9.13
CA SER A 517 -0.33 55.91 9.89
C SER A 517 0.40 55.55 11.19
N GLN A 518 -0.06 54.54 11.93
CA GLN A 518 0.61 54.10 13.16
C GLN A 518 2.03 53.57 12.90
N GLN A 519 2.22 52.83 11.80
CA GLN A 519 3.54 52.33 11.41
C GLN A 519 4.51 53.47 11.06
N TRP A 520 4.02 54.53 10.43
CA TRP A 520 4.82 55.70 10.06
C TRP A 520 5.27 56.52 11.28
N GLU A 521 4.39 56.71 12.27
CA GLU A 521 4.66 57.50 13.48
C GLU A 521 5.65 56.83 14.44
N LEU A 522 5.63 55.50 14.55
CA LEU A 522 6.60 54.72 15.34
C LEU A 522 8.03 54.79 14.76
N GLY A 523 8.17 54.95 13.44
CA GLY A 523 9.45 55.04 12.75
C GLY A 523 10.20 56.37 12.96
N THR A 524 9.50 57.46 13.27
CA THR A 524 10.08 58.81 13.34
C THR A 524 10.69 59.16 14.71
N ARG A 525 10.43 58.38 15.76
CA ARG A 525 10.91 58.66 17.13
C ARG A 525 12.24 57.99 17.49
N GLY A 526 12.78 57.10 16.66
CA GLY A 526 14.09 56.47 16.88
C GLY A 526 15.24 57.26 16.25
N LYS A 527 16.07 57.93 17.06
CA LYS A 527 17.34 58.51 16.60
C LYS A 527 18.26 57.40 16.05
N GLY A 528 18.43 57.32 14.74
CA GLY A 528 19.61 56.71 14.11
C GLY A 528 19.46 55.38 13.35
N LEU A 529 18.32 54.68 13.41
CA LEU A 529 18.07 53.54 12.51
C LEU A 529 17.06 53.97 11.43
N LYS A 530 17.49 53.93 10.16
CA LYS A 530 16.59 54.07 9.01
C LYS A 530 15.38 53.14 9.20
N PRO A 531 14.14 53.59 8.95
CA PRO A 531 12.97 52.74 9.05
C PRO A 531 13.18 51.53 8.16
N GLN A 532 13.19 50.33 8.76
CA GLN A 532 13.23 49.08 8.03
C GLN A 532 11.93 49.04 7.23
N ALA A 533 11.97 49.33 5.93
CA ALA A 533 10.77 49.31 5.12
C ALA A 533 10.14 47.92 5.22
N SER A 534 8.85 47.86 5.53
CA SER A 534 8.11 46.59 5.63
C SER A 534 7.92 46.02 4.22
N THR A 535 8.89 45.25 3.73
CA THR A 535 8.81 44.55 2.44
C THR A 535 7.92 43.32 2.57
N LEU A 536 7.49 42.76 1.45
CA LEU A 536 6.72 41.51 1.43
C LEU A 536 7.48 40.41 2.17
N VAL A 537 8.77 40.25 1.83
CA VAL A 537 9.64 39.22 2.39
C VAL A 537 9.87 39.45 3.88
N SER A 538 10.06 40.68 4.35
CA SER A 538 10.25 40.94 5.78
C SER A 538 8.99 40.62 6.60
N LYS A 539 7.80 41.02 6.11
CA LYS A 539 6.50 40.69 6.74
C LYS A 539 6.30 39.18 6.76
N PHE A 540 6.65 38.51 5.66
CA PHE A 540 6.53 37.06 5.56
C PHE A 540 7.46 36.34 6.55
N GLN A 541 8.73 36.75 6.62
CA GLN A 541 9.69 36.19 7.56
C GLN A 541 9.17 36.30 9.00
N GLN A 542 8.70 37.49 9.40
CA GLN A 542 8.14 37.70 10.72
C GLN A 542 6.93 36.80 10.99
N SER A 543 6.01 36.69 10.04
CA SER A 543 4.81 35.84 10.16
C SER A 543 5.16 34.35 10.32
N LEU A 544 6.19 33.87 9.62
CA LEU A 544 6.67 32.50 9.73
C LEU A 544 7.42 32.24 11.05
N GLU A 545 8.19 33.23 11.52
CA GLU A 545 8.83 33.20 12.84
C GLU A 545 7.79 33.14 13.97
N ASP A 546 6.73 33.95 13.89
CA ASP A 546 5.61 33.96 14.84
C ASP A 546 4.87 32.61 14.85
N LEU A 547 4.60 32.04 13.66
CA LEU A 547 4.00 30.71 13.55
C LEU A 547 4.90 29.65 14.17
N THR A 548 6.20 29.63 13.83
CA THR A 548 7.14 28.63 14.36
C THR A 548 7.30 28.80 15.87
N ALA A 549 7.27 30.02 16.40
CA ALA A 549 7.29 30.29 17.83
C ALA A 549 6.06 29.73 18.55
N LYS A 550 4.85 29.84 17.96
CA LYS A 550 3.64 29.20 18.46
C LYS A 550 3.78 27.67 18.45
N LEU A 551 4.26 27.11 17.34
CA LEU A 551 4.44 25.66 17.21
C LEU A 551 5.46 25.11 18.22
N ARG A 552 6.56 25.82 18.51
CA ARG A 552 7.56 25.43 19.52
C ARG A 552 7.01 25.34 20.95
N ARG A 553 5.96 26.11 21.26
CA ARG A 553 5.31 26.09 22.59
C ARG A 553 4.26 24.98 22.70
N SER A 554 3.79 24.46 21.58
CA SER A 554 2.75 23.43 21.52
C SER A 554 3.37 22.02 21.43
N HIS A 555 2.61 21.01 21.85
CA HIS A 555 2.92 19.62 21.52
C HIS A 555 2.38 19.28 20.12
N ILE A 556 3.17 18.57 19.30
CA ILE A 556 2.98 18.53 17.85
C ILE A 556 2.73 17.12 17.34
N PHE A 557 1.67 16.98 16.56
CA PHE A 557 1.36 15.80 15.77
C PHE A 557 1.63 16.06 14.29
N PHE A 558 2.30 15.13 13.62
CA PHE A 558 2.64 15.29 12.20
C PHE A 558 1.83 14.35 11.32
N ILE A 559 1.23 14.93 10.28
CA ILE A 559 0.57 14.20 9.19
C ILE A 559 1.31 14.51 7.89
N ARG A 560 1.81 13.46 7.24
CA ARG A 560 2.54 13.54 5.96
C ARG A 560 1.67 12.97 4.84
N CYS A 561 1.21 13.86 3.96
CA CYS A 561 0.39 13.51 2.82
C CYS A 561 1.27 13.24 1.59
N ILE A 562 0.98 12.16 0.86
CA ILE A 562 1.71 11.68 -0.32
C ILE A 562 0.75 11.54 -1.48
N THR A 563 1.17 12.02 -2.65
CA THR A 563 0.44 11.86 -3.91
C THR A 563 0.94 10.59 -4.62
N PRO A 564 0.08 9.60 -4.95
CA PRO A 564 0.55 8.33 -5.50
C PRO A 564 0.96 8.40 -6.98
N ASN A 565 0.46 9.37 -7.76
CA ASN A 565 0.81 9.57 -9.17
C ASN A 565 0.51 11.01 -9.63
N LEU A 566 1.20 11.46 -10.68
CA LEU A 566 1.01 12.80 -11.26
C LEU A 566 -0.28 12.96 -12.08
N GLN A 567 -0.82 11.85 -12.59
CA GLN A 567 -1.97 11.84 -13.50
C GLN A 567 -3.33 11.96 -12.78
N LYS A 568 -3.33 12.01 -11.44
CA LYS A 568 -4.52 12.06 -10.58
C LYS A 568 -5.47 10.87 -10.75
N LEU A 569 -4.93 9.71 -11.13
CA LEU A 569 -5.71 8.49 -11.37
C LEU A 569 -5.82 7.64 -10.11
N SER A 570 -7.00 7.08 -9.87
CA SER A 570 -7.21 6.14 -8.76
C SER A 570 -6.50 4.79 -9.00
N ASN A 571 -6.12 4.10 -7.92
CA ASN A 571 -5.46 2.78 -7.94
C ASN A 571 -4.08 2.71 -8.64
N ILE A 572 -3.53 3.82 -9.14
CA ILE A 572 -2.18 3.87 -9.72
C ILE A 572 -1.19 4.36 -8.66
N PHE A 573 -0.10 3.60 -8.47
CA PHE A 573 0.98 3.94 -7.55
C PHE A 573 2.31 4.02 -8.31
N ASP A 574 2.73 5.23 -8.64
CA ASP A 574 4.01 5.52 -9.27
C ASP A 574 5.14 5.39 -8.23
N VAL A 575 5.96 4.37 -8.46
CA VAL A 575 7.06 3.99 -7.58
C VAL A 575 8.12 5.08 -7.49
N GLU A 576 8.54 5.65 -8.61
CA GLU A 576 9.63 6.62 -8.65
C GLU A 576 9.17 7.95 -8.04
N TYR A 577 7.95 8.37 -8.38
CA TYR A 577 7.37 9.60 -7.87
C TYR A 577 7.13 9.56 -6.35
N VAL A 578 6.60 8.45 -5.83
CA VAL A 578 6.42 8.30 -4.38
C VAL A 578 7.77 8.17 -3.66
N THR A 579 8.76 7.51 -4.27
CA THR A 579 10.11 7.40 -3.70
C THR A 579 10.76 8.79 -3.54
N CYS A 580 10.63 9.62 -4.56
CA CYS A 580 11.08 11.01 -4.55
C CYS A 580 10.44 11.79 -3.37
N GLN A 581 9.12 11.71 -3.23
CA GLN A 581 8.39 12.33 -2.12
C GLN A 581 8.83 11.80 -0.75
N LEU A 582 9.08 10.50 -0.60
CA LEU A 582 9.53 9.92 0.67
C LEU A 582 10.91 10.45 1.09
N ARG A 583 11.82 10.63 0.13
CA ARG A 583 13.14 11.24 0.38
C ARG A 583 13.00 12.67 0.86
N HIS A 584 12.14 13.45 0.21
CA HIS A 584 11.96 14.86 0.51
C HIS A 584 11.13 15.12 1.77
N SER A 585 10.16 14.26 2.09
CA SER A 585 9.28 14.45 3.27
C SER A 585 9.99 14.36 4.64
N GLY A 586 11.26 13.94 4.70
CA GLY A 586 11.98 13.61 5.93
C GLY A 586 11.45 12.37 6.67
N ILE A 587 10.52 11.62 6.06
CA ILE A 587 10.04 10.35 6.62
C ILE A 587 11.19 9.35 6.72
N LEU A 588 12.02 9.24 5.67
CA LEU A 588 13.16 8.32 5.66
C LEU A 588 14.19 8.67 6.74
N GLU A 589 14.36 9.97 7.01
CA GLU A 589 15.24 10.49 8.05
C GLU A 589 14.69 10.16 9.44
N ALA A 590 13.39 10.38 9.68
CA ALA A 590 12.72 10.00 10.91
C ALA A 590 12.86 8.49 11.19
N ILE A 591 12.70 7.66 10.15
CA ILE A 591 12.94 6.21 10.24
C ILE A 591 14.42 5.92 10.53
N HIS A 592 15.34 6.64 9.90
CA HIS A 592 16.78 6.45 10.09
C HIS A 592 17.20 6.78 11.53
N ILE A 593 16.71 7.89 12.08
CA ILE A 593 16.90 8.31 13.48
C ILE A 593 16.42 7.20 14.42
N ARG A 594 15.19 6.70 14.22
CA ARG A 594 14.64 5.60 15.05
C ARG A 594 15.35 4.28 14.87
N LYS A 595 15.88 3.99 13.68
CA LYS A 595 16.66 2.78 13.40
C LYS A 595 18.04 2.83 14.09
N LYS A 596 18.65 4.01 14.20
CA LYS A 596 19.89 4.22 14.98
C LYS A 596 19.63 4.01 16.48
N GLY A 597 18.47 4.45 16.98
CA GLY A 597 17.95 4.10 18.30
C GLY A 597 17.31 2.70 18.36
N TYR A 598 16.25 2.54 19.15
CA TYR A 598 15.51 1.29 19.30
C TYR A 598 14.13 1.39 18.63
N PRO A 599 13.97 0.83 17.40
CA PRO A 599 12.75 1.02 16.61
C PRO A 599 11.55 0.21 17.13
N VAL A 600 11.78 -0.89 17.85
CA VAL A 600 10.71 -1.75 18.37
C VAL A 600 10.54 -1.48 19.86
N ARG A 601 9.38 -0.95 20.25
CA ARG A 601 9.06 -0.59 21.63
C ARG A 601 7.78 -1.31 22.05
N LEU A 602 7.84 -2.06 23.14
CA LEU A 602 6.71 -2.85 23.61
C LEU A 602 6.52 -2.63 25.11
N PRO A 603 5.33 -2.19 25.57
CA PRO A 603 4.99 -2.21 26.99
C PRO A 603 5.20 -3.60 27.58
N PHE A 604 5.60 -3.69 28.85
CA PHE A 604 5.93 -4.97 29.48
C PHE A 604 4.81 -6.01 29.35
N GLN A 605 3.56 -5.63 29.61
CA GLN A 605 2.39 -6.49 29.44
C GLN A 605 2.28 -7.09 28.03
N ASN A 606 2.42 -6.26 27.00
CA ASN A 606 2.32 -6.69 25.60
C ASN A 606 3.50 -7.58 25.21
N PHE A 607 4.69 -7.28 25.72
CA PHE A 607 5.88 -8.10 25.51
C PHE A 607 5.70 -9.49 26.14
N LEU A 608 5.25 -9.56 27.39
CA LEU A 608 5.01 -10.81 28.11
C LEU A 608 3.86 -11.62 27.51
N ALA A 609 2.75 -10.98 27.11
CA ALA A 609 1.66 -11.67 26.44
C ALA A 609 2.12 -12.35 25.14
N ARG A 610 3.05 -11.72 24.40
CA ARG A 610 3.55 -12.25 23.12
C ARG A 610 4.68 -13.27 23.29
N TYR A 611 5.65 -12.99 24.15
CA TYR A 611 6.90 -13.74 24.26
C TYR A 611 7.07 -14.50 25.58
N GLY A 612 6.13 -14.38 26.52
CA GLY A 612 6.20 -15.03 27.83
C GLY A 612 6.33 -16.56 27.76
N ILE A 613 5.85 -17.19 26.68
CA ILE A 613 6.04 -18.63 26.43
C ILE A 613 7.51 -19.06 26.36
N LEU A 614 8.41 -18.11 26.07
CA LEU A 614 9.85 -18.31 25.97
C LEU A 614 10.54 -18.32 27.34
N ALA A 615 9.94 -17.73 28.38
CA ALA A 615 10.55 -17.60 29.71
C ALA A 615 10.86 -18.97 30.36
N GLY A 616 9.99 -19.97 30.15
CA GLY A 616 10.08 -21.29 30.81
C GLY A 616 9.04 -21.47 31.92
N ARG A 617 8.97 -22.66 32.54
CA ARG A 617 8.02 -22.96 33.63
C ARG A 617 8.51 -22.30 34.93
N GLY A 618 7.80 -21.29 35.43
CA GLY A 618 8.03 -20.73 36.76
C GLY A 618 7.67 -19.26 36.97
N HIS A 619 6.62 -18.72 36.34
CA HIS A 619 6.33 -17.28 36.46
C HIS A 619 4.85 -17.02 36.70
N SER A 620 4.43 -17.09 37.97
CA SER A 620 3.12 -16.60 38.42
C SER A 620 3.22 -15.45 39.43
N CYS A 621 4.42 -14.95 39.76
CA CYS A 621 4.60 -13.94 40.81
C CYS A 621 5.91 -13.13 40.72
N LEU A 622 6.31 -12.67 39.52
CA LEU A 622 7.42 -11.70 39.38
C LEU A 622 6.88 -10.40 38.79
N GLU A 623 7.53 -9.27 39.12
CA GLU A 623 7.21 -7.97 38.55
C GLU A 623 7.36 -8.01 37.01
N GLU A 624 6.51 -7.27 36.28
CA GLU A 624 6.42 -7.33 34.81
C GLU A 624 7.79 -7.10 34.13
N ARG A 625 8.63 -6.26 34.75
CA ARG A 625 10.00 -5.97 34.31
C ARG A 625 10.91 -7.20 34.38
N GLU A 626 10.90 -7.93 35.49
CA GLU A 626 11.74 -9.12 35.70
C GLU A 626 11.36 -10.26 34.75
N GLY A 627 10.07 -10.41 34.47
CA GLY A 627 9.60 -11.34 33.45
C GLY A 627 10.14 -11.01 32.05
N CYS A 628 10.22 -9.73 31.70
CA CYS A 628 10.79 -9.29 30.43
C CYS A 628 12.30 -9.58 30.37
N VAL A 629 13.03 -9.30 31.45
CA VAL A 629 14.46 -9.61 31.59
C VAL A 629 14.70 -11.11 31.41
N ALA A 630 13.91 -11.97 32.04
CA ALA A 630 14.07 -13.43 31.97
C ALA A 630 13.86 -13.99 30.55
N VAL A 631 12.90 -13.46 29.79
CA VAL A 631 12.71 -13.82 28.38
C VAL A 631 13.91 -13.38 27.54
N LEU A 632 14.40 -12.16 27.74
CA LEU A 632 15.47 -11.57 26.96
C LEU A 632 16.81 -12.25 27.24
N SER A 633 17.17 -12.48 28.50
CA SER A 633 18.43 -13.15 28.88
C SER A 633 18.54 -14.57 28.35
N ARG A 634 17.40 -15.26 28.19
CA ARG A 634 17.35 -16.63 27.66
C ARG A 634 17.46 -16.70 26.13
N VAL A 635 17.01 -15.67 25.44
CA VAL A 635 16.93 -15.65 23.97
C VAL A 635 18.07 -14.85 23.33
N VAL A 636 18.48 -13.77 23.98
CA VAL A 636 19.48 -12.81 23.51
C VAL A 636 20.67 -12.87 24.46
N GLU A 637 21.76 -13.50 24.02
CA GLU A 637 22.94 -13.79 24.85
C GLU A 637 23.79 -12.54 25.18
N HIS A 638 23.66 -11.44 24.42
CA HIS A 638 24.47 -10.23 24.58
C HIS A 638 23.57 -8.99 24.78
N PRO A 639 23.51 -8.40 25.99
CA PRO A 639 22.56 -7.35 26.34
C PRO A 639 22.81 -5.99 25.66
N SER A 640 24.06 -5.54 25.60
CA SER A 640 24.38 -4.10 25.54
C SER A 640 24.17 -3.38 24.20
N GLU A 641 23.90 -4.08 23.10
CA GLU A 641 23.68 -3.43 21.78
C GLU A 641 22.29 -3.72 21.17
N LEU A 642 21.60 -4.76 21.65
CA LEU A 642 20.45 -5.34 20.97
C LEU A 642 19.12 -5.01 21.64
N TYR A 643 19.12 -4.76 22.95
CA TYR A 643 17.93 -4.37 23.68
C TYR A 643 18.27 -3.50 24.88
N GLU A 644 17.31 -2.69 25.29
CA GLU A 644 17.33 -1.92 26.53
C GLU A 644 15.98 -2.08 27.24
N ILE A 645 15.99 -1.97 28.56
CA ILE A 645 14.78 -2.11 29.38
C ILE A 645 14.57 -0.79 30.10
N GLY A 646 13.53 -0.07 29.68
CA GLY A 646 13.13 1.18 30.31
C GLY A 646 12.40 0.97 31.62
N VAL A 647 11.62 1.98 31.99
CA VAL A 647 10.76 1.98 33.18
C VAL A 647 9.42 1.30 32.90
N THR A 648 8.86 1.47 31.70
CA THR A 648 7.54 0.90 31.33
C THR A 648 7.56 0.01 30.09
N LYS A 649 8.60 0.13 29.25
CA LYS A 649 8.69 -0.54 27.94
C LYS A 649 10.02 -1.27 27.75
N VAL A 650 9.96 -2.31 26.93
CA VAL A 650 11.14 -2.97 26.36
C VAL A 650 11.49 -2.32 25.01
N PHE A 651 12.74 -1.94 24.84
CA PHE A 651 13.30 -1.34 23.64
C PHE A 651 14.19 -2.37 22.93
N LEU A 652 13.89 -2.66 21.67
CA LEU A 652 14.53 -3.74 20.91
C LEU A 652 15.05 -3.23 19.56
N LYS A 653 16.22 -3.71 19.17
CA LYS A 653 16.67 -3.68 17.78
C LYS A 653 15.94 -4.75 16.97
N GLU A 654 15.86 -4.55 15.65
CA GLU A 654 15.19 -5.48 14.75
C GLU A 654 15.78 -6.91 14.82
N ARG A 655 17.11 -7.02 14.96
CA ARG A 655 17.79 -8.31 15.12
C ARG A 655 17.33 -9.07 16.38
N ALA A 656 17.13 -8.38 17.50
CA ALA A 656 16.62 -8.97 18.74
C ALA A 656 15.18 -9.47 18.58
N ARG A 657 14.32 -8.65 17.94
CA ARG A 657 12.94 -9.04 17.63
C ARG A 657 12.88 -10.29 16.74
N GLN A 658 13.71 -10.35 15.70
CA GLN A 658 13.77 -11.52 14.81
C GLN A 658 14.18 -12.79 15.54
N LEU A 659 15.14 -12.70 16.49
CA LEU A 659 15.53 -13.84 17.33
C LEU A 659 14.37 -14.31 18.22
N LEU A 660 13.66 -13.39 18.87
CA LEU A 660 12.47 -13.68 19.67
C LEU A 660 11.38 -14.38 18.86
N GLU A 661 11.06 -13.86 17.67
CA GLU A 661 10.05 -14.47 16.78
C GLU A 661 10.47 -15.86 16.29
N ARG A 662 11.74 -16.05 15.91
CA ARG A 662 12.25 -17.37 15.50
C ARG A 662 12.12 -18.39 16.63
N ARG A 663 12.55 -18.05 17.86
CA ARG A 663 12.43 -18.95 19.03
C ARG A 663 10.96 -19.22 19.38
N ARG A 664 10.09 -18.22 19.27
CA ARG A 664 8.65 -18.35 19.51
C ARG A 664 8.01 -19.30 18.49
N ALA A 665 8.26 -19.09 17.21
CA ALA A 665 7.78 -19.95 16.13
C ALA A 665 8.25 -21.39 16.32
N GLN A 666 9.53 -21.59 16.67
CA GLN A 666 10.07 -22.91 16.99
C GLN A 666 9.28 -23.57 18.13
N ARG A 667 9.12 -22.89 19.27
CA ARG A 667 8.41 -23.43 20.43
C ARG A 667 6.93 -23.73 20.16
N LEU A 668 6.26 -22.89 19.36
CA LEU A 668 4.90 -23.14 18.89
C LEU A 668 4.81 -24.37 17.98
N ARG A 669 5.76 -24.57 17.05
CA ARG A 669 5.84 -25.78 16.22
C ARG A 669 5.98 -27.04 17.08
N TRP A 670 6.86 -27.02 18.09
CA TRP A 670 7.02 -28.13 19.04
C TRP A 670 5.74 -28.41 19.86
N ALA A 671 5.06 -27.36 20.32
CA ALA A 671 3.80 -27.50 21.06
C ALA A 671 2.69 -28.10 20.18
N LEU A 672 2.55 -27.62 18.94
CA LEU A 672 1.60 -28.15 17.96
C LEU A 672 1.90 -29.62 17.63
N ALA A 673 3.15 -29.97 17.36
CA ALA A 673 3.54 -31.37 17.11
C ALA A 673 3.21 -32.28 18.30
N THR A 674 3.42 -31.79 19.53
CA THR A 674 3.08 -32.53 20.76
C THR A 674 1.57 -32.73 20.91
N LEU A 675 0.77 -31.71 20.61
CA LEU A 675 -0.68 -31.77 20.64
C LEU A 675 -1.21 -32.73 19.56
N GLN A 676 -0.73 -32.59 18.32
CA GLN A 676 -1.06 -33.48 17.21
C GLN A 676 -0.71 -34.93 17.55
N ARG A 677 0.47 -35.20 18.13
CA ARG A 677 0.87 -36.54 18.58
C ARG A 677 -0.11 -37.11 19.61
N SER A 678 -0.48 -36.32 20.63
CA SER A 678 -1.40 -36.75 21.69
C SER A 678 -2.81 -37.01 21.15
N VAL A 679 -3.33 -36.15 20.28
CA VAL A 679 -4.65 -36.31 19.66
C VAL A 679 -4.66 -37.53 18.72
N ARG A 680 -3.66 -37.69 17.86
CA ARG A 680 -3.53 -38.87 16.99
C ARG A 680 -3.47 -40.17 17.81
N CYS A 681 -2.70 -40.17 18.91
CA CYS A 681 -2.64 -41.31 19.83
C CYS A 681 -4.00 -41.61 20.48
N LEU A 682 -4.71 -40.59 20.96
CA LEU A 682 -6.04 -40.74 21.55
C LEU A 682 -7.05 -41.33 20.54
N LEU A 683 -7.08 -40.80 19.31
CA LEU A 683 -7.95 -41.28 18.24
C LEU A 683 -7.65 -42.73 17.87
N ARG A 684 -6.36 -43.09 17.73
CA ARG A 684 -5.94 -44.48 17.47
C ARG A 684 -6.32 -45.43 18.60
N ARG A 685 -6.12 -45.04 19.87
CA ARG A 685 -6.53 -45.84 21.04
C ARG A 685 -8.05 -46.02 21.12
N ARG A 686 -8.85 -45.01 20.75
CA ARG A 686 -10.32 -45.12 20.69
C ARG A 686 -10.75 -46.07 19.57
N ARG A 687 -10.17 -45.92 18.37
CA ARG A 687 -10.47 -46.81 17.22
C ARG A 687 -10.08 -48.26 17.51
N LEU A 688 -8.93 -48.48 18.16
CA LEU A 688 -8.48 -49.82 18.55
C LEU A 688 -9.46 -50.47 19.54
N ARG A 689 -9.90 -49.74 20.58
CA ARG A 689 -10.90 -50.24 21.54
C ARG A 689 -12.22 -50.60 20.85
N ALA A 690 -12.73 -49.74 19.98
CA ALA A 690 -13.95 -50.01 19.23
C ALA A 690 -13.81 -51.24 18.30
N LEU A 691 -12.65 -51.43 17.67
CA LEU A 691 -12.38 -52.63 16.86
C LEU A 691 -12.29 -53.90 17.72
N GLN A 692 -11.65 -53.83 18.88
CA GLN A 692 -11.57 -54.95 19.83
C GLN A 692 -12.96 -55.37 20.32
N GLU A 693 -13.82 -54.41 20.69
CA GLU A 693 -15.21 -54.68 21.09
C GLU A 693 -16.04 -55.30 19.96
N LYS A 694 -15.92 -54.80 18.73
CA LYS A 694 -16.61 -55.40 17.57
C LYS A 694 -16.10 -56.80 17.27
N ALA A 695 -14.79 -57.03 17.35
CA ALA A 695 -14.18 -58.33 17.13
C ALA A 695 -14.65 -59.36 18.18
N THR A 696 -14.71 -58.98 19.47
CA THR A 696 -15.20 -59.88 20.53
C THR A 696 -16.67 -60.23 20.35
N ILE A 697 -17.52 -59.28 19.91
CA ILE A 697 -18.93 -59.54 19.56
C ILE A 697 -19.03 -60.57 18.41
N ILE A 698 -18.29 -60.36 17.31
CA ILE A 698 -18.30 -61.28 16.17
C ILE A 698 -17.81 -62.68 16.59
N GLN A 699 -16.72 -62.75 17.37
CA GLN A 699 -16.19 -64.01 17.90
C GLN A 699 -17.23 -64.73 18.78
N ALA A 700 -17.96 -64.00 19.64
CA ALA A 700 -19.04 -64.57 20.46
C ALA A 700 -20.18 -65.12 19.59
N HIS A 701 -20.63 -64.38 18.58
CA HIS A 701 -21.66 -64.85 17.64
C HIS A 701 -21.22 -66.10 16.86
N PHE A 702 -19.97 -66.12 16.38
CA PHE A 702 -19.43 -67.25 15.63
C PHE A 702 -19.26 -68.50 16.49
N ARG A 703 -18.73 -68.36 17.72
CA ARG A 703 -18.67 -69.46 18.72
C ARG A 703 -20.07 -70.01 19.01
N GLY A 704 -21.06 -69.13 19.18
CA GLY A 704 -22.46 -69.52 19.34
C GLY A 704 -23.04 -70.23 18.12
N TYR A 705 -22.73 -69.77 16.90
CA TYR A 705 -23.16 -70.41 15.65
C TYR A 705 -22.55 -71.82 15.51
N GLN A 706 -21.25 -71.98 15.77
CA GLN A 706 -20.57 -73.27 15.73
C GLN A 706 -21.20 -74.26 16.72
N ALA A 707 -21.50 -73.82 17.95
CA ALA A 707 -22.18 -74.65 18.95
C ALA A 707 -23.58 -75.09 18.48
N ARG A 708 -24.39 -74.17 17.94
CA ARG A 708 -25.72 -74.49 17.38
C ARG A 708 -25.63 -75.42 16.18
N LYS A 709 -24.65 -75.24 15.29
CA LYS A 709 -24.41 -76.12 14.13
C LYS A 709 -24.02 -77.53 14.57
N ARG A 710 -23.17 -77.66 15.59
CA ARG A 710 -22.80 -78.95 16.20
C ARG A 710 -24.02 -79.65 16.81
N TYR A 711 -24.85 -78.92 17.58
CA TYR A 711 -26.09 -79.47 18.14
C TYR A 711 -27.08 -79.92 17.05
N ARG A 712 -27.29 -79.12 16.00
CA ARG A 712 -28.17 -79.51 14.87
C ARG A 712 -27.67 -80.76 14.15
N ARG A 713 -26.35 -80.91 13.96
CA ARG A 713 -25.76 -82.15 13.41
C ARG A 713 -26.04 -83.33 14.33
N LEU A 714 -25.80 -83.18 15.63
CA LEU A 714 -26.07 -84.21 16.63
C LEU A 714 -27.55 -84.64 16.67
N ARG A 715 -28.47 -83.66 16.59
CA ARG A 715 -29.91 -83.90 16.51
C ARG A 715 -30.30 -84.62 15.22
N LYS A 716 -29.74 -84.22 14.06
CA LYS A 716 -29.97 -84.93 12.79
C LYS A 716 -29.47 -86.37 12.86
N THR A 717 -28.27 -86.62 13.41
CA THR A 717 -27.76 -87.98 13.59
C THR A 717 -28.59 -88.81 14.56
N LEU A 718 -29.13 -88.22 15.63
CA LEU A 718 -30.06 -88.91 16.55
C LEU A 718 -31.40 -89.25 15.89
N VAL A 719 -31.96 -88.34 15.07
CA VAL A 719 -33.18 -88.61 14.31
C VAL A 719 -32.93 -89.68 13.22
N GLN A 720 -31.79 -89.62 12.53
CA GLN A 720 -31.36 -90.65 11.59
C GLN A 720 -31.13 -92.01 12.29
N PHE A 721 -30.60 -92.00 13.50
CA PHE A 721 -30.42 -93.21 14.31
C PHE A 721 -31.77 -93.77 14.80
N ASN A 722 -32.69 -92.93 15.26
CA ASN A 722 -34.04 -93.35 15.65
C ASN A 722 -34.85 -93.89 14.46
N THR A 723 -34.73 -93.28 13.28
CA THR A 723 -35.35 -93.80 12.04
C THR A 723 -34.71 -95.12 11.61
N MET A 724 -33.39 -95.27 11.75
CA MET A 724 -32.69 -96.53 11.49
C MET A 724 -33.07 -97.64 12.49
N ILE A 725 -33.36 -97.30 13.75
CA ILE A 725 -33.90 -98.22 14.77
C ILE A 725 -35.36 -98.63 14.48
N LEU A 726 -36.18 -97.69 13.98
CA LEU A 726 -37.55 -97.99 13.56
C LEU A 726 -37.60 -98.88 12.31
N VAL A 727 -36.66 -98.71 11.37
CA VAL A 727 -36.52 -99.54 10.16
C VAL A 727 -35.86 -100.89 10.44
N SER A 728 -35.05 -101.03 11.50
CA SER A 728 -34.38 -102.29 11.85
C SER A 728 -35.21 -103.25 12.70
N ARG A 729 -36.40 -102.84 13.19
CA ARG A 729 -37.32 -103.69 13.95
C ARG A 729 -38.03 -104.82 13.17
N PRO A 730 -38.33 -104.71 11.85
CA PRO A 730 -38.87 -105.84 11.08
C PRO A 730 -37.81 -106.67 10.32
N LEU A 731 -36.54 -106.26 10.35
CA LEU A 731 -35.47 -106.89 9.54
C LEU A 731 -34.64 -107.94 10.28
N THR A 732 -34.85 -108.12 11.59
CA THR A 732 -34.14 -109.10 12.43
C THR A 732 -34.74 -110.52 12.43
N GLN A 733 -35.80 -110.79 11.66
CA GLN A 733 -36.43 -112.12 11.59
C GLN A 733 -36.28 -112.86 10.25
N ARG A 734 -35.59 -112.29 9.25
CA ARG A 734 -35.27 -112.97 7.98
C ARG A 734 -33.85 -112.66 7.52
N ARG A 735 -32.88 -113.47 7.99
CA ARG A 735 -31.71 -113.99 7.23
C ARG A 735 -30.65 -114.57 8.17
N ARG A 736 -30.99 -115.68 8.84
CA ARG A 736 -30.04 -116.78 9.08
C ARG A 736 -29.95 -117.59 7.79
N ARG A 737 -28.93 -117.37 6.95
CA ARG A 737 -28.32 -118.34 6.01
C ARG A 737 -27.27 -117.63 5.13
N CYS A 738 -26.11 -118.27 5.06
CA CYS A 738 -24.96 -118.08 4.16
C CYS A 738 -23.84 -117.09 4.60
N GLN A 739 -22.70 -117.69 4.93
CA GLN A 739 -21.35 -117.11 5.13
C GLN A 739 -20.75 -116.76 3.74
N VAL A 740 -20.38 -115.49 3.43
CA VAL A 740 -19.03 -114.83 3.46
C VAL A 740 -18.00 -115.43 2.46
N PRO A 741 -17.08 -114.68 1.80
CA PRO A 741 -16.97 -113.25 1.46
C PRO A 741 -16.64 -112.97 -0.05
N ALA A 742 -16.99 -111.79 -0.59
CA ALA A 742 -16.23 -111.21 -1.71
C ALA A 742 -16.49 -109.70 -1.83
N LEU A 743 -15.40 -108.95 -1.97
CA LEU A 743 -15.29 -107.50 -2.00
C LEU A 743 -16.00 -106.89 -3.22
N LEU A 744 -16.77 -105.82 -2.96
CA LEU A 744 -17.50 -105.01 -3.94
C LEU A 744 -16.56 -104.03 -4.66
N TRP A 745 -16.48 -104.13 -5.99
CA TRP A 745 -16.18 -102.98 -6.84
C TRP A 745 -17.49 -102.33 -7.29
N GLY A 746 -17.72 -101.10 -6.84
CA GLY A 746 -18.23 -99.94 -7.59
C GLY A 746 -19.58 -99.99 -8.34
N ARG A 747 -20.38 -98.94 -8.14
CA ARG A 747 -21.05 -98.06 -9.15
C ARG A 747 -22.26 -97.37 -8.49
N GLY A 748 -22.55 -96.10 -8.70
CA GLY A 748 -21.93 -95.11 -9.55
C GLY A 748 -22.65 -93.76 -9.40
N ALA A 749 -21.97 -92.70 -9.86
CA ALA A 749 -22.60 -91.51 -10.38
C ALA A 749 -21.83 -91.11 -11.64
N LEU A 750 -22.47 -91.41 -12.77
CA LEU A 750 -22.52 -90.66 -14.03
C LEU A 750 -21.21 -90.08 -14.61
N GLN A 751 -20.76 -90.79 -15.65
CA GLN A 751 -20.35 -90.31 -16.98
C GLN A 751 -20.02 -88.81 -17.18
N GLN A 752 -18.73 -88.60 -17.47
CA GLN A 752 -18.10 -87.71 -18.46
C GLN A 752 -18.80 -87.78 -19.86
N PRO A 753 -18.57 -86.89 -20.87
CA PRO A 753 -17.26 -86.31 -21.20
C PRO A 753 -17.18 -84.93 -21.92
N LEU A 754 -15.95 -84.38 -21.91
CA LEU A 754 -15.16 -83.70 -22.95
C LEU A 754 -15.78 -82.70 -23.97
N LEU A 755 -14.96 -81.64 -24.17
CA LEU A 755 -14.75 -80.74 -25.32
C LEU A 755 -15.55 -79.43 -25.41
N LEU A 756 -14.84 -78.34 -25.11
CA LEU A 756 -14.75 -77.08 -25.88
C LEU A 756 -13.53 -76.32 -25.32
N GLU A 757 -12.39 -76.43 -25.99
CA GLU A 757 -11.88 -75.46 -26.98
C GLU A 757 -11.52 -74.08 -26.42
N ALA A 758 -10.25 -73.72 -26.68
CA ALA A 758 -9.72 -72.39 -26.99
C ALA A 758 -10.37 -71.16 -26.32
N ARG A 759 -9.58 -70.49 -25.46
CA ARG A 759 -9.63 -69.03 -25.33
C ARG A 759 -8.24 -68.49 -24.96
N GLU A 760 -7.39 -68.40 -25.98
CA GLU A 760 -6.42 -67.33 -26.07
C GLU A 760 -7.15 -65.97 -26.22
N ALA A 761 -6.51 -64.93 -25.71
CA ALA A 761 -6.73 -63.52 -26.04
C ALA A 761 -8.17 -62.96 -25.88
N ARG A 762 -8.57 -62.66 -24.64
CA ARG A 762 -9.35 -61.44 -24.37
C ARG A 762 -8.59 -60.65 -23.32
N GLY A 763 -8.09 -59.48 -23.71
CA GLY A 763 -7.54 -58.50 -22.76
C GLY A 763 -8.57 -58.22 -21.66
N TRP A 764 -8.10 -58.05 -20.43
CA TRP A 764 -8.97 -57.60 -19.34
C TRP A 764 -9.51 -56.23 -19.71
N ASP A 765 -10.83 -56.04 -19.63
CA ASP A 765 -11.43 -54.72 -19.82
C ASP A 765 -11.12 -53.86 -18.60
N VAL A 766 -10.05 -53.08 -18.72
CA VAL A 766 -9.52 -52.22 -17.66
C VAL A 766 -10.56 -51.18 -17.21
N GLY A 767 -11.53 -50.82 -18.07
CA GLY A 767 -12.61 -49.89 -17.74
C GLY A 767 -13.57 -50.41 -16.66
N LEU A 768 -13.62 -51.73 -16.43
CA LEU A 768 -14.43 -52.37 -15.39
C LEU A 768 -13.75 -52.44 -14.01
N LEU A 769 -12.49 -51.97 -13.88
CA LEU A 769 -11.80 -51.94 -12.60
C LEU A 769 -12.42 -50.89 -11.66
N GLU A 770 -12.68 -51.30 -10.42
CA GLU A 770 -13.28 -50.44 -9.39
C GLU A 770 -12.41 -49.21 -9.09
N ILE A 771 -13.03 -48.03 -9.13
CA ILE A 771 -12.44 -46.75 -8.68
C ILE A 771 -12.92 -46.46 -7.24
N PRO A 772 -12.05 -45.95 -6.34
CA PRO A 772 -12.47 -45.49 -5.02
C PRO A 772 -13.60 -44.46 -5.08
N ALA A 773 -14.58 -44.57 -4.17
CA ALA A 773 -15.76 -43.67 -4.14
C ALA A 773 -15.39 -42.17 -4.06
N GLU A 774 -14.28 -41.84 -3.41
CA GLU A 774 -13.73 -40.48 -3.34
C GLU A 774 -13.36 -39.93 -4.72
N LEU A 775 -12.64 -40.72 -5.53
CA LEU A 775 -12.22 -40.36 -6.88
C LEU A 775 -13.42 -40.30 -7.84
N ALA A 776 -14.40 -41.21 -7.70
CA ALA A 776 -15.64 -41.15 -8.45
C ALA A 776 -16.43 -39.85 -8.16
N ALA A 777 -16.49 -39.42 -6.90
CA ALA A 777 -17.13 -38.16 -6.52
C ALA A 777 -16.38 -36.92 -7.05
N LEU A 778 -15.04 -36.97 -7.09
CA LEU A 778 -14.21 -35.90 -7.68
C LEU A 778 -14.43 -35.79 -9.19
N LEU A 779 -14.45 -36.91 -9.91
CA LEU A 779 -14.72 -36.95 -11.35
C LEU A 779 -16.10 -36.35 -11.68
N HIS A 780 -17.14 -36.66 -10.91
CA HIS A 780 -18.47 -36.07 -11.10
C HIS A 780 -18.55 -34.57 -10.78
N ARG A 781 -17.79 -34.08 -9.79
CA ARG A 781 -17.81 -32.66 -9.40
C ARG A 781 -17.04 -31.77 -10.39
N ALA A 782 -15.98 -32.32 -10.98
CA ALA A 782 -15.07 -31.60 -11.87
C ALA A 782 -15.61 -31.41 -13.30
N GLU A 783 -16.74 -32.04 -13.64
CA GLU A 783 -17.40 -31.96 -14.94
C GLU A 783 -17.97 -30.54 -15.16
N GLY A 784 -17.13 -29.64 -15.69
CA GLY A 784 -17.45 -28.24 -16.02
C GLY A 784 -16.38 -27.21 -15.62
N GLN A 785 -15.57 -27.46 -14.58
CA GLN A 785 -14.57 -26.50 -14.06
C GLN A 785 -13.27 -26.47 -14.89
N TYR A 786 -12.82 -27.63 -15.41
CA TYR A 786 -11.59 -27.74 -16.18
C TYR A 786 -11.63 -27.05 -17.56
N HIS A 787 -12.82 -26.82 -18.13
CA HIS A 787 -12.97 -26.11 -19.41
C HIS A 787 -12.63 -24.61 -19.31
N ALA A 788 -12.71 -24.01 -18.12
CA ALA A 788 -12.35 -22.60 -17.91
C ALA A 788 -10.84 -22.38 -17.72
N GLN A 789 -10.12 -23.36 -17.15
CA GLN A 789 -8.67 -23.30 -16.89
C GLN A 789 -7.80 -23.65 -18.12
N ALA A 790 -8.30 -24.49 -19.04
CA ALA A 790 -7.59 -24.87 -20.26
C ALA A 790 -7.18 -23.68 -21.17
N ASN A 791 -7.83 -22.53 -21.04
CA ASN A 791 -7.54 -21.31 -21.81
C ASN A 791 -6.39 -20.44 -21.24
N GLN A 792 -5.78 -20.81 -20.11
CA GLN A 792 -4.74 -20.00 -19.44
C GLN A 792 -3.30 -20.38 -19.82
N ILE A 793 -3.07 -21.58 -20.39
CA ILE A 793 -1.75 -22.05 -20.80
C ILE A 793 -1.59 -21.85 -22.30
N THR A 794 -0.54 -21.14 -22.71
CA THR A 794 -0.27 -20.84 -24.13
C THR A 794 1.16 -21.19 -24.49
N GLU A 795 1.40 -21.53 -25.76
CA GLU A 795 2.77 -21.72 -26.28
C GLU A 795 3.42 -20.34 -26.47
N THR A 796 4.63 -20.18 -25.94
CA THR A 796 5.36 -18.92 -25.97
C THR A 796 6.69 -19.07 -26.70
N LEU A 797 7.27 -17.93 -27.10
CA LEU A 797 8.65 -17.87 -27.57
C LEU A 797 9.64 -18.33 -26.47
N PRO A 798 10.89 -18.67 -26.84
CA PRO A 798 11.91 -19.09 -25.87
C PRO A 798 12.07 -18.07 -24.73
N PRO A 799 12.20 -18.52 -23.47
CA PRO A 799 12.23 -17.64 -22.31
C PRO A 799 13.47 -16.73 -22.35
N GLU A 800 13.28 -15.49 -21.88
CA GLU A 800 14.36 -14.50 -21.76
C GLU A 800 15.39 -14.92 -20.71
N VAL A 801 14.92 -15.53 -19.62
CA VAL A 801 15.77 -16.09 -18.56
C VAL A 801 15.72 -17.61 -18.61
N LYS A 802 16.84 -18.23 -19.00
CA LYS A 802 17.00 -19.69 -19.07
C LYS A 802 17.64 -20.25 -17.81
N VAL A 803 17.24 -21.46 -17.46
CA VAL A 803 17.88 -22.27 -16.42
C VAL A 803 19.29 -22.67 -16.87
N LYS A 804 20.27 -22.61 -15.95
CA LYS A 804 21.62 -23.15 -16.21
C LYS A 804 21.57 -24.68 -16.21
N ASP A 805 22.05 -25.30 -17.29
CA ASP A 805 22.07 -26.76 -17.48
C ASP A 805 23.38 -27.38 -16.95
N ASP A 806 23.55 -27.46 -15.63
CA ASP A 806 24.75 -28.04 -14.99
C ASP A 806 24.55 -29.52 -14.54
N LEU A 807 23.65 -30.26 -15.20
CA LEU A 807 23.33 -31.64 -14.84
C LEU A 807 24.07 -32.62 -15.77
N SER A 808 24.89 -33.50 -15.19
CA SER A 808 25.55 -34.60 -15.91
C SER A 808 25.19 -35.94 -15.28
N LEU A 809 25.14 -37.00 -16.11
CA LEU A 809 24.87 -38.35 -15.63
C LEU A 809 26.07 -38.84 -14.79
N PRO A 810 25.84 -39.44 -13.61
CA PRO A 810 26.92 -39.99 -12.80
C PRO A 810 27.72 -41.06 -13.57
N PRO A 811 29.07 -41.04 -13.53
CA PRO A 811 29.89 -42.00 -14.27
C PRO A 811 29.69 -43.45 -13.79
N THR A 812 29.14 -43.64 -12.59
CA THR A 812 28.84 -44.95 -11.98
C THR A 812 27.46 -45.50 -12.34
N ILE A 813 26.68 -44.84 -13.21
CA ILE A 813 25.30 -45.24 -13.55
C ILE A 813 25.18 -46.70 -14.01
N ASN A 814 26.17 -47.19 -14.77
CA ASN A 814 26.18 -48.55 -15.29
C ASN A 814 26.37 -49.64 -14.22
N SER A 815 26.83 -49.27 -13.02
CA SER A 815 26.99 -50.19 -11.89
C SER A 815 25.67 -50.52 -11.18
N TYR A 816 24.57 -49.86 -11.54
CA TYR A 816 23.26 -50.00 -10.90
C TYR A 816 22.16 -50.38 -11.92
N PRO A 817 22.22 -51.55 -12.57
CA PRO A 817 21.15 -51.99 -13.45
C PRO A 817 19.85 -52.24 -12.67
N PHE A 818 18.68 -51.96 -13.25
CA PHE A 818 17.39 -52.15 -12.56
C PHE A 818 17.16 -53.61 -12.11
N SER A 819 17.76 -54.58 -12.80
CA SER A 819 17.70 -55.99 -12.42
C SER A 819 18.34 -56.30 -11.07
N SER A 820 19.29 -55.49 -10.58
CA SER A 820 19.83 -55.65 -9.22
C SER A 820 18.80 -55.23 -8.18
N PHE A 821 18.04 -54.16 -8.43
CA PHE A 821 16.95 -53.72 -7.56
C PHE A 821 15.85 -54.77 -7.45
N ILE A 822 15.44 -55.38 -8.57
CA ILE A 822 14.43 -56.45 -8.58
C ILE A 822 14.86 -57.61 -7.67
N LYS A 823 16.10 -58.09 -7.79
CA LYS A 823 16.61 -59.22 -7.00
C LYS A 823 16.62 -58.96 -5.49
N SER A 824 16.82 -57.70 -5.09
CA SER A 824 16.97 -57.33 -3.68
C SER A 824 15.68 -56.83 -3.04
N HIS A 825 14.72 -56.32 -3.81
CA HIS A 825 13.54 -55.63 -3.27
C HIS A 825 12.20 -56.17 -3.76
N PHE A 826 12.15 -56.99 -4.82
CA PHE A 826 10.89 -57.59 -5.28
C PHE A 826 10.60 -58.92 -4.57
N GLN A 827 9.31 -59.18 -4.31
CA GLN A 827 8.85 -60.47 -3.78
C GLN A 827 9.00 -61.62 -4.78
N LYS A 828 8.96 -61.31 -6.08
CA LYS A 828 9.21 -62.25 -7.19
C LYS A 828 10.19 -61.64 -8.17
N ALA A 829 11.15 -62.43 -8.64
CA ALA A 829 12.26 -61.95 -9.47
C ALA A 829 11.89 -61.63 -10.94
N ASP A 830 10.62 -61.78 -11.33
CA ASP A 830 10.14 -61.62 -12.70
C ASP A 830 9.15 -60.46 -12.83
N PHE A 831 9.14 -59.81 -14.00
CA PHE A 831 8.11 -58.83 -14.32
C PHE A 831 6.75 -59.49 -14.55
N PRO A 832 5.66 -58.92 -13.98
CA PRO A 832 4.31 -59.35 -14.32
C PRO A 832 3.97 -59.02 -15.77
N VAL A 833 3.03 -59.75 -16.36
CA VAL A 833 2.52 -59.45 -17.70
C VAL A 833 1.82 -58.08 -17.67
N PRO A 834 2.17 -57.14 -18.58
CA PRO A 834 1.50 -55.83 -18.65
C PRO A 834 -0.02 -55.95 -18.81
N GLY A 835 -0.77 -55.01 -18.24
CA GLY A 835 -2.24 -54.98 -18.35
C GLY A 835 -3.01 -55.88 -17.38
N HIS A 836 -2.34 -56.67 -16.52
CA HIS A 836 -3.00 -57.54 -15.54
C HIS A 836 -2.97 -56.98 -14.11
N PRO A 837 -4.08 -57.07 -13.34
CA PRO A 837 -4.10 -56.66 -11.94
C PRO A 837 -3.17 -57.52 -11.07
N LEU A 838 -2.39 -56.86 -10.23
CA LEU A 838 -1.53 -57.53 -9.26
C LEU A 838 -2.37 -58.22 -8.18
N GLN A 839 -1.93 -59.43 -7.77
CA GLN A 839 -2.51 -60.18 -6.65
C GLN A 839 -1.75 -59.93 -5.34
N GLN A 840 -0.48 -59.53 -5.44
CA GLN A 840 0.41 -59.17 -4.35
C GLN A 840 1.29 -57.99 -4.80
N PRO A 841 1.73 -57.10 -3.89
CA PRO A 841 2.64 -56.01 -4.22
C PRO A 841 3.96 -56.51 -4.83
N LEU A 842 4.61 -55.68 -5.64
CA LEU A 842 5.89 -56.03 -6.25
C LEU A 842 7.03 -56.00 -5.23
N THR A 843 7.10 -54.93 -4.43
CA THR A 843 8.10 -54.71 -3.41
C THR A 843 7.69 -55.28 -2.04
N GLU A 844 8.65 -55.50 -1.16
CA GLU A 844 8.39 -55.87 0.25
C GLU A 844 7.78 -54.69 1.02
N LEU A 845 6.49 -54.81 1.36
CA LEU A 845 5.72 -53.78 2.08
C LEU A 845 5.08 -54.34 3.36
N ASP A 846 5.02 -53.51 4.40
CA ASP A 846 4.28 -53.79 5.63
C ASP A 846 2.81 -54.10 5.34
N ALA A 847 2.21 -55.00 6.13
CA ALA A 847 0.83 -55.47 5.95
C ALA A 847 -0.22 -54.32 5.86
N GLN A 848 0.05 -53.17 6.47
CA GLN A 848 -0.80 -51.98 6.44
C GLN A 848 -0.84 -51.24 5.08
N HIS A 849 0.11 -51.50 4.18
CA HIS A 849 0.25 -50.81 2.89
C HIS A 849 0.00 -51.72 1.69
N GLN A 850 -0.13 -53.03 1.90
CA GLN A 850 -0.33 -54.01 0.83
C GLN A 850 -1.66 -53.79 0.09
N GLU A 851 -2.76 -53.53 0.80
CA GLU A 851 -4.06 -53.28 0.18
C GLU A 851 -4.04 -52.01 -0.69
N SER A 852 -3.48 -50.91 -0.15
CA SER A 852 -3.34 -49.65 -0.90
C SER A 852 -2.43 -49.78 -2.12
N ALA A 853 -1.38 -50.61 -2.08
CA ALA A 853 -0.53 -50.88 -3.23
C ALA A 853 -1.29 -51.59 -4.38
N LEU A 854 -2.20 -52.51 -4.04
CA LEU A 854 -3.05 -53.19 -5.02
C LEU A 854 -4.16 -52.28 -5.57
N GLU A 855 -4.71 -51.38 -4.75
CA GLU A 855 -5.63 -50.35 -5.22
C GLU A 855 -4.95 -49.39 -6.20
N VAL A 856 -3.73 -48.92 -5.88
CA VAL A 856 -2.96 -48.06 -6.78
C VAL A 856 -2.61 -48.79 -8.08
N ASN A 857 -2.36 -50.10 -8.05
CA ASN A 857 -2.17 -50.88 -9.26
C ASN A 857 -3.38 -50.85 -10.20
N LYS A 858 -4.60 -51.00 -9.66
CA LYS A 858 -5.83 -50.87 -10.46
C LYS A 858 -5.95 -49.49 -11.10
N LEU A 859 -5.59 -48.43 -10.37
CA LEU A 859 -5.62 -47.05 -10.87
C LEU A 859 -4.56 -46.80 -11.95
N ILE A 860 -3.34 -47.32 -11.79
CA ILE A 860 -2.27 -47.23 -12.80
C ILE A 860 -2.68 -47.98 -14.07
N LEU A 861 -3.24 -49.18 -13.92
CA LEU A 861 -3.76 -49.94 -15.07
C LEU A 861 -4.86 -49.14 -15.78
N ARG A 862 -5.81 -48.56 -15.04
CA ARG A 862 -6.87 -47.72 -15.62
C ARG A 862 -6.34 -46.46 -16.29
N PHE A 863 -5.38 -45.78 -15.68
CA PHE A 863 -4.72 -44.62 -16.29
C PHE A 863 -4.05 -44.98 -17.61
N ILE A 864 -3.39 -46.14 -17.70
CA ILE A 864 -2.66 -46.54 -18.91
C ILE A 864 -3.61 -47.13 -19.95
N GLY A 865 -4.45 -48.08 -19.57
CA GLY A 865 -5.24 -48.94 -20.46
C GLY A 865 -6.66 -48.48 -20.77
N ASP A 866 -7.26 -47.58 -20.00
CA ASP A 866 -8.64 -47.12 -20.23
C ASP A 866 -8.67 -45.98 -21.26
N LYS A 867 -9.17 -46.28 -22.47
CA LYS A 867 -9.29 -45.29 -23.56
C LYS A 867 -10.39 -44.26 -23.32
N SER A 868 -11.32 -44.51 -22.39
CA SER A 868 -12.39 -43.55 -22.06
C SER A 868 -11.88 -42.37 -21.21
N VAL A 869 -10.77 -42.55 -20.50
CA VAL A 869 -10.15 -41.53 -19.67
C VAL A 869 -9.23 -40.68 -20.54
N GLN A 870 -9.69 -39.50 -20.97
CA GLN A 870 -8.91 -38.54 -21.77
C GLN A 870 -9.04 -37.11 -21.23
N GLY A 871 -8.05 -36.26 -21.52
CA GLY A 871 -8.08 -34.84 -21.17
C GLY A 871 -8.04 -34.59 -19.67
N TRP A 872 -9.02 -33.87 -19.13
CA TRP A 872 -9.05 -33.51 -17.70
C TRP A 872 -9.23 -34.72 -16.77
N GLN A 873 -9.91 -35.78 -17.23
CA GLN A 873 -10.08 -37.00 -16.45
C GLN A 873 -8.76 -37.75 -16.25
N GLU A 874 -7.88 -37.69 -17.26
CA GLU A 874 -6.53 -38.25 -17.19
C GLU A 874 -5.69 -37.47 -16.16
N VAL A 875 -5.71 -36.14 -16.21
CA VAL A 875 -5.01 -35.27 -15.26
C VAL A 875 -5.46 -35.54 -13.82
N LEU A 876 -6.79 -35.61 -13.59
CA LEU A 876 -7.34 -35.85 -12.25
C LEU A 876 -6.99 -37.24 -11.72
N LEU A 877 -7.09 -38.28 -12.56
CA LEU A 877 -6.72 -39.65 -12.20
C LEU A 877 -5.22 -39.76 -11.89
N GLY A 878 -4.37 -39.13 -12.70
CA GLY A 878 -2.93 -39.09 -12.48
C GLY A 878 -2.55 -38.33 -11.20
N ASN A 879 -3.19 -37.18 -10.93
CA ASN A 879 -2.99 -36.42 -9.70
C ASN A 879 -3.42 -37.22 -8.46
N TYR A 880 -4.49 -38.00 -8.56
CA TYR A 880 -4.91 -38.90 -7.48
C TYR A 880 -3.88 -40.00 -7.21
N ILE A 881 -3.27 -40.59 -8.25
CA ILE A 881 -2.18 -41.55 -8.08
C ILE A 881 -0.96 -40.88 -7.43
N ALA A 882 -0.61 -39.66 -7.86
CA ALA A 882 0.47 -38.87 -7.28
C ALA A 882 0.23 -38.57 -5.78
N GLU A 883 -1.00 -38.20 -5.41
CA GLU A 883 -1.40 -37.90 -4.04
C GLU A 883 -1.22 -39.12 -3.10
N ARG A 884 -1.47 -40.34 -3.60
CA ARG A 884 -1.20 -41.58 -2.83
C ARG A 884 0.28 -41.75 -2.51
N GLY A 885 1.18 -41.38 -3.44
CA GLY A 885 2.63 -41.39 -3.23
C GLY A 885 3.15 -40.23 -2.38
N LEU A 886 2.53 -39.05 -2.47
CA LEU A 886 2.81 -37.90 -1.62
C LEU A 886 2.43 -38.17 -0.16
N SER A 887 1.22 -38.70 0.07
CA SER A 887 0.67 -39.00 1.39
C SER A 887 1.37 -40.16 2.10
N ASN A 888 1.98 -41.08 1.35
CA ASN A 888 2.59 -42.28 1.91
C ASN A 888 3.94 -42.62 1.23
N VAL A 889 5.02 -42.26 1.91
CA VAL A 889 6.41 -42.49 1.46
C VAL A 889 6.69 -43.97 1.18
N ALA A 890 6.09 -44.89 1.95
CA ALA A 890 6.30 -46.33 1.79
C ALA A 890 5.79 -46.87 0.44
N LEU A 891 4.83 -46.19 -0.20
CA LEU A 891 4.27 -46.61 -1.49
C LEU A 891 5.08 -46.11 -2.69
N ARG A 892 6.01 -45.15 -2.54
CA ARG A 892 6.68 -44.49 -3.67
C ARG A 892 7.48 -45.48 -4.53
N ASN A 893 8.27 -46.36 -3.91
CA ASN A 893 9.04 -47.38 -4.62
C ASN A 893 8.14 -48.38 -5.34
N GLU A 894 7.03 -48.77 -4.70
CA GLU A 894 6.03 -49.66 -5.28
C GLU A 894 5.37 -49.03 -6.51
N ILE A 895 4.94 -47.77 -6.40
CA ILE A 895 4.30 -47.03 -7.50
C ILE A 895 5.25 -46.91 -8.70
N PHE A 896 6.51 -46.47 -8.48
CA PHE A 896 7.49 -46.41 -9.56
C PHE A 896 7.77 -47.78 -10.18
N SER A 897 7.89 -48.83 -9.35
CA SER A 897 8.10 -50.20 -9.82
C SER A 897 6.94 -50.69 -10.67
N GLN A 898 5.70 -50.42 -10.26
CA GLN A 898 4.50 -50.76 -11.03
C GLN A 898 4.46 -50.03 -12.37
N VAL A 899 4.75 -48.72 -12.43
CA VAL A 899 4.81 -47.98 -13.71
C VAL A 899 5.94 -48.52 -14.60
N VAL A 900 7.11 -48.84 -14.04
CA VAL A 900 8.22 -49.49 -14.76
C VAL A 900 7.76 -50.80 -15.42
N THR A 901 6.98 -51.63 -14.71
CA THR A 901 6.46 -52.89 -15.29
C THR A 901 5.55 -52.67 -16.49
N GLN A 902 4.80 -51.58 -16.51
CA GLN A 902 3.89 -51.26 -17.62
C GLN A 902 4.62 -50.59 -18.80
N ALA A 903 5.75 -49.91 -18.54
CA ALA A 903 6.60 -49.31 -19.57
C ALA A 903 7.56 -50.34 -20.21
N TRP A 904 7.98 -51.36 -19.48
CA TRP A 904 8.97 -52.34 -19.92
C TRP A 904 8.49 -53.21 -21.10
N LYS A 905 9.15 -53.07 -22.25
CA LYS A 905 8.90 -53.87 -23.48
C LYS A 905 7.42 -54.03 -23.83
N ASN A 906 6.64 -52.98 -23.59
CA ASN A 906 5.21 -52.97 -23.93
C ASN A 906 5.06 -52.89 -25.46
N PRO A 907 4.38 -53.84 -26.12
CA PRO A 907 4.21 -53.83 -27.57
C PRO A 907 3.29 -52.72 -28.07
N ASP A 908 2.44 -52.17 -27.19
CA ASP A 908 1.55 -51.06 -27.51
C ASP A 908 2.24 -49.71 -27.21
N MET A 909 2.53 -48.95 -28.28
CA MET A 909 3.19 -47.65 -28.18
C MET A 909 2.34 -46.61 -27.45
N GLU A 910 1.01 -46.65 -27.57
CA GLU A 910 0.09 -45.68 -26.93
C GLU A 910 0.08 -45.92 -25.41
N LEU A 911 -0.04 -47.18 -24.99
CA LEU A 911 0.02 -47.55 -23.57
C LEU A 911 1.39 -47.28 -22.96
N SER A 912 2.46 -47.55 -23.72
CA SER A 912 3.83 -47.23 -23.31
C SER A 912 4.02 -45.72 -23.13
N GLN A 913 3.51 -44.89 -24.05
CA GLN A 913 3.57 -43.43 -23.94
C GLN A 913 2.83 -42.94 -22.70
N ARG A 914 1.61 -43.44 -22.42
CA ARG A 914 0.85 -43.08 -21.21
C ARG A 914 1.58 -43.49 -19.93
N ALA A 915 2.25 -44.64 -19.92
CA ALA A 915 3.10 -45.05 -18.81
C ALA A 915 4.28 -44.07 -18.58
N TRP A 916 4.90 -43.56 -19.64
CA TRP A 916 5.98 -42.57 -19.56
C TRP A 916 5.50 -41.18 -19.13
N VAL A 917 4.30 -40.75 -19.58
CA VAL A 917 3.65 -39.53 -19.08
C VAL A 917 3.42 -39.64 -17.57
N LEU A 918 2.88 -40.77 -17.10
CA LEU A 918 2.67 -41.02 -15.67
C LEU A 918 4.00 -41.07 -14.91
N MET A 919 5.04 -41.66 -15.47
CA MET A 919 6.38 -41.65 -14.88
C MET A 919 6.90 -40.22 -14.69
N ALA A 920 6.80 -39.39 -15.72
CA ALA A 920 7.25 -38.00 -15.69
C ALA A 920 6.45 -37.14 -14.68
N THR A 921 5.14 -37.37 -14.55
CA THR A 921 4.29 -36.63 -13.60
C THR A 921 4.58 -37.03 -12.16
N LEU A 922 4.75 -38.33 -11.87
CA LEU A 922 5.13 -38.80 -10.53
C LEU A 922 6.52 -38.27 -10.10
N LEU A 923 7.48 -38.25 -11.02
CA LEU A 923 8.81 -37.65 -10.79
C LEU A 923 8.77 -36.12 -10.61
N SER A 924 7.65 -35.46 -10.91
CA SER A 924 7.47 -34.02 -10.66
C SER A 924 7.10 -33.74 -9.20
N CYS A 925 6.50 -34.69 -8.50
CA CYS A 925 5.96 -34.50 -7.14
C CYS A 925 6.76 -35.18 -6.02
N PHE A 926 7.36 -36.34 -6.25
CA PHE A 926 8.20 -37.01 -5.25
C PHE A 926 9.39 -37.73 -5.87
N ALA A 927 10.51 -37.75 -5.14
CA ALA A 927 11.74 -38.42 -5.56
C ALA A 927 11.65 -39.94 -5.35
N PRO A 928 12.33 -40.75 -6.17
CA PRO A 928 12.58 -42.16 -5.85
C PRO A 928 13.42 -42.26 -4.58
N SER A 929 13.29 -43.37 -3.84
CA SER A 929 14.14 -43.57 -2.65
C SER A 929 15.62 -43.71 -3.05
N PRO A 930 16.57 -43.49 -2.13
CA PRO A 930 18.00 -43.66 -2.41
C PRO A 930 18.38 -45.05 -2.95
N ALA A 931 17.61 -46.08 -2.61
CA ALA A 931 17.80 -47.45 -3.12
C ALA A 931 17.32 -47.61 -4.58
N LEU A 932 16.29 -46.85 -4.99
CA LEU A 932 15.67 -46.94 -6.31
C LEU A 932 16.20 -45.87 -7.30
N GLU A 933 16.72 -44.75 -6.81
CA GLU A 933 17.14 -43.60 -7.63
C GLU A 933 18.10 -43.97 -8.75
N LYS A 934 19.26 -44.59 -8.44
CA LYS A 934 20.26 -44.98 -9.44
C LYS A 934 19.77 -46.10 -10.37
N PRO A 935 19.12 -47.17 -9.86
CA PRO A 935 18.48 -48.18 -10.72
C PRO A 935 17.43 -47.59 -11.68
N LEU A 936 16.58 -46.69 -11.20
CA LEU A 936 15.54 -46.04 -12.01
C LEU A 936 16.15 -45.08 -13.04
N LEU A 937 17.18 -44.31 -12.67
CA LEU A 937 17.91 -43.45 -13.60
C LEU A 937 18.55 -44.27 -14.73
N LYS A 938 19.15 -45.43 -14.41
CA LYS A 938 19.69 -46.36 -15.41
C LYS A 938 18.59 -46.94 -16.30
N PHE A 939 17.46 -47.35 -15.71
CA PHE A 939 16.30 -47.86 -16.46
C PHE A 939 15.77 -46.83 -17.47
N VAL A 940 15.53 -45.59 -17.04
CA VAL A 940 15.07 -44.49 -17.89
C VAL A 940 16.07 -44.20 -19.00
N SER A 941 17.37 -44.30 -18.72
CA SER A 941 18.43 -44.06 -19.71
C SER A 941 18.48 -45.14 -20.79
N ASP A 942 18.27 -46.40 -20.43
CA ASP A 942 18.37 -47.54 -21.35
C ASP A 942 17.07 -47.81 -22.11
N HIS A 943 15.92 -47.49 -21.52
CA HIS A 943 14.60 -47.93 -22.01
C HIS A 943 13.58 -46.79 -22.18
N GLY A 944 13.97 -45.54 -21.92
CA GLY A 944 13.10 -44.38 -22.11
C GLY A 944 12.65 -44.22 -23.57
N MET A 945 11.36 -43.99 -23.76
CA MET A 945 10.79 -43.59 -25.06
C MET A 945 11.34 -42.22 -25.49
N GLU A 946 11.43 -41.99 -26.81
CA GLU A 946 12.02 -40.78 -27.41
C GLU A 946 11.49 -39.47 -26.76
N GLY A 947 12.41 -38.70 -26.17
CA GLY A 947 12.13 -37.46 -25.44
C GLY A 947 11.81 -37.65 -23.95
N TYR A 948 11.20 -38.76 -23.54
CA TYR A 948 10.92 -39.05 -22.13
C TYR A 948 12.16 -39.46 -21.34
N ASN A 949 13.16 -40.05 -22.00
CA ASN A 949 14.47 -40.30 -21.40
C ASN A 949 15.08 -39.02 -20.81
N ALA A 950 15.12 -37.92 -21.58
CA ALA A 950 15.68 -36.64 -21.13
C ALA A 950 14.82 -35.97 -20.04
N VAL A 951 13.48 -35.97 -20.19
CA VAL A 951 12.55 -35.38 -19.22
C VAL A 951 12.65 -36.09 -17.86
N CYS A 952 12.62 -37.42 -17.85
CA CYS A 952 12.71 -38.20 -16.62
C CYS A 952 14.11 -38.15 -16.01
N GLN A 953 15.19 -38.19 -16.81
CA GLN A 953 16.56 -37.99 -16.31
C GLN A 953 16.72 -36.65 -15.59
N ARG A 954 16.26 -35.55 -16.23
CA ARG A 954 16.32 -34.22 -15.64
C ARG A 954 15.59 -34.18 -14.30
N LYS A 955 14.34 -34.65 -14.25
CA LYS A 955 13.54 -34.68 -13.01
C LYS A 955 14.17 -35.52 -11.90
N ILE A 956 14.75 -36.69 -12.21
CA ILE A 956 15.46 -37.53 -11.23
C ILE A 956 16.70 -36.81 -10.71
N LEU A 957 17.51 -36.22 -11.58
CA LEU A 957 18.74 -35.54 -11.18
C LEU A 957 18.46 -34.26 -10.38
N THR A 958 17.44 -33.48 -10.76
CA THR A 958 17.02 -32.30 -9.98
C THR A 958 16.45 -32.71 -8.63
N ALA A 959 15.65 -33.77 -8.57
CA ALA A 959 15.11 -34.28 -7.30
C ALA A 959 16.23 -34.78 -6.37
N ALA A 960 17.23 -35.48 -6.93
CA ALA A 960 18.38 -36.02 -6.21
C ALA A 960 19.14 -34.95 -5.40
N GLN A 961 19.32 -33.76 -5.97
CA GLN A 961 19.98 -32.61 -5.31
C GLN A 961 19.30 -32.18 -4.00
N HIS A 962 17.99 -32.40 -3.88
CA HIS A 962 17.23 -32.06 -2.66
C HIS A 962 17.20 -33.23 -1.65
N THR A 963 17.18 -34.48 -2.13
CA THR A 963 17.15 -35.67 -1.27
C THR A 963 18.48 -36.01 -0.58
N GLU A 964 19.61 -35.44 -1.01
CA GLU A 964 20.90 -35.55 -0.28
C GLU A 964 20.82 -34.98 1.15
N MET A 965 19.89 -34.02 1.39
CA MET A 965 19.70 -33.36 2.68
C MET A 965 18.61 -34.02 3.54
N ASP A 966 17.49 -34.47 2.93
CA ASP A 966 16.40 -35.19 3.59
C ASP A 966 15.72 -36.19 2.62
N PRO A 967 15.76 -37.51 2.88
CA PRO A 967 15.16 -38.53 2.01
C PRO A 967 13.61 -38.51 1.99
N THR A 968 12.96 -37.68 2.82
CA THR A 968 11.50 -37.54 2.87
C THR A 968 10.96 -36.37 2.06
N PHE A 969 11.84 -35.55 1.45
CA PHE A 969 11.46 -34.34 0.73
C PHE A 969 10.54 -34.65 -0.48
N SER A 970 9.43 -33.93 -0.57
CA SER A 970 8.46 -34.01 -1.68
C SER A 970 7.69 -32.70 -1.80
N ARG A 971 7.04 -32.49 -2.95
CA ARG A 971 6.09 -31.39 -3.17
C ARG A 971 4.94 -31.46 -2.17
N ALA A 972 4.34 -30.31 -1.86
CA ALA A 972 3.18 -30.25 -0.97
C ALA A 972 1.87 -30.60 -1.70
N TYR A 973 1.80 -30.29 -3.00
CA TYR A 973 0.62 -30.50 -3.84
C TYR A 973 0.94 -31.41 -5.04
N PRO A 974 -0.06 -32.06 -5.66
CA PRO A 974 0.10 -32.80 -6.92
C PRO A 974 0.59 -31.90 -8.08
N PRO A 975 1.07 -32.49 -9.19
CA PRO A 975 1.52 -31.73 -10.35
C PRO A 975 0.45 -30.79 -10.91
N THR A 976 0.90 -29.57 -11.24
CA THR A 976 0.05 -28.51 -11.82
C THR A 976 -0.36 -28.80 -13.25
N GLN A 977 -1.37 -28.09 -13.77
CA GLN A 977 -1.80 -28.22 -15.16
C GLN A 977 -0.68 -27.84 -16.16
N LEU A 978 0.18 -26.88 -15.79
CA LEU A 978 1.37 -26.53 -16.54
C LEU A 978 2.36 -27.70 -16.63
N GLU A 979 2.57 -28.42 -15.52
CA GLU A 979 3.43 -29.61 -15.48
C GLU A 979 2.86 -30.75 -16.33
N TRP A 980 1.54 -30.99 -16.28
CA TRP A 980 0.88 -31.99 -17.13
C TRP A 980 1.05 -31.68 -18.61
N THR A 981 0.78 -30.43 -19.00
CA THR A 981 0.89 -29.99 -20.39
C THR A 981 2.34 -30.12 -20.88
N ALA A 982 3.32 -29.73 -20.05
CA ALA A 982 4.73 -29.86 -20.36
C ALA A 982 5.18 -31.33 -20.48
N ASN A 983 4.72 -32.21 -19.57
CA ASN A 983 5.06 -33.64 -19.59
C ASN A 983 4.45 -34.38 -20.79
N GLN A 984 3.23 -34.04 -21.21
CA GLN A 984 2.59 -34.60 -22.41
C GLN A 984 3.31 -34.14 -23.69
N ARG A 985 3.73 -32.87 -23.73
CA ARG A 985 4.41 -32.26 -24.91
C ARG A 985 5.93 -32.43 -24.92
N ARG A 986 6.52 -32.98 -23.85
CA ARG A 986 7.98 -33.09 -23.65
C ARG A 986 8.68 -31.71 -23.70
N GLY A 987 7.98 -30.67 -23.24
CA GLY A 987 8.40 -29.26 -23.30
C GLY A 987 8.96 -28.73 -21.97
N LYS A 988 9.58 -27.55 -22.03
CA LYS A 988 10.00 -26.76 -20.86
C LYS A 988 8.83 -25.91 -20.35
N MET A 989 8.84 -25.57 -19.06
CA MET A 989 7.82 -24.71 -18.45
C MET A 989 8.35 -23.28 -18.32
N VAL A 990 7.47 -22.31 -18.53
CA VAL A 990 7.79 -20.88 -18.47
C VAL A 990 6.70 -20.17 -17.67
N LEU A 991 7.10 -19.22 -16.82
CA LEU A 991 6.20 -18.33 -16.11
C LEU A 991 6.49 -16.88 -16.47
N ASP A 992 5.42 -16.09 -16.54
CA ASP A 992 5.51 -14.64 -16.65
C ASP A 992 5.84 -14.05 -15.27
N VAL A 993 6.94 -13.30 -15.19
CA VAL A 993 7.40 -12.63 -13.98
C VAL A 993 7.25 -11.13 -14.15
N HIS A 994 6.61 -10.49 -13.17
CA HIS A 994 6.51 -9.05 -13.10
C HIS A 994 7.51 -8.51 -12.09
N THR A 995 8.35 -7.57 -12.52
CA THR A 995 9.22 -6.83 -11.59
C THR A 995 8.43 -5.81 -10.79
N PHE A 996 9.07 -5.24 -9.77
CA PHE A 996 8.51 -4.15 -8.99
C PHE A 996 8.15 -2.90 -9.83
N ASN A 997 8.84 -2.72 -10.96
CA ASN A 997 8.64 -1.62 -11.92
C ASN A 997 7.61 -1.99 -13.01
N GLU A 998 6.85 -3.07 -12.83
CA GLU A 998 5.80 -3.53 -13.77
C GLU A 998 6.34 -4.03 -15.12
N GLU A 999 7.66 -4.16 -15.27
CA GLU A 999 8.26 -4.89 -16.41
C GLU A 999 7.83 -6.36 -16.35
N LYS A 1000 7.33 -6.87 -17.47
CA LYS A 1000 6.96 -8.27 -17.66
C LYS A 1000 8.04 -8.98 -18.46
N PHE A 1001 8.46 -10.16 -18.01
CA PHE A 1001 9.40 -11.00 -18.76
C PHE A 1001 9.16 -12.48 -18.47
N SER A 1002 9.58 -13.32 -19.42
CA SER A 1002 9.36 -14.77 -19.36
C SER A 1002 10.58 -15.49 -18.79
N ALA A 1003 10.37 -16.36 -17.81
CA ALA A 1003 11.43 -17.10 -17.16
C ALA A 1003 11.11 -18.59 -17.04
N GLU A 1004 12.11 -19.43 -17.31
CA GLU A 1004 11.99 -20.88 -17.27
C GLU A 1004 11.89 -21.40 -15.83
N VAL A 1005 10.95 -22.30 -15.56
CA VAL A 1005 10.71 -22.91 -14.25
C VAL A 1005 10.78 -24.44 -14.34
N GLU A 1006 11.17 -25.10 -13.24
CA GLU A 1006 11.28 -26.55 -13.13
C GLU A 1006 10.45 -27.08 -11.97
N SER A 1007 10.07 -28.37 -12.02
CA SER A 1007 9.24 -29.03 -11.01
C SER A 1007 9.82 -28.99 -9.59
N TRP A 1008 11.15 -28.98 -9.46
CA TRP A 1008 11.85 -29.00 -8.17
C TRP A 1008 12.49 -27.65 -7.81
N MET A 1009 12.13 -26.57 -8.50
CA MET A 1009 12.75 -25.26 -8.26
C MET A 1009 12.11 -24.55 -7.05
N THR A 1010 12.95 -24.13 -6.10
CA THR A 1010 12.49 -23.35 -4.94
C THR A 1010 12.32 -21.87 -5.28
N GLY A 1011 11.51 -21.16 -4.48
CA GLY A 1011 11.35 -19.71 -4.61
C GLY A 1011 12.66 -18.93 -4.52
N GLU A 1012 13.59 -19.39 -3.69
CA GLU A 1012 14.92 -18.79 -3.55
C GLU A 1012 15.82 -19.04 -4.75
N GLN A 1013 15.80 -20.26 -5.32
CA GLN A 1013 16.53 -20.58 -6.55
C GLN A 1013 15.99 -19.76 -7.74
N TYR A 1014 14.67 -19.74 -7.89
CA TYR A 1014 14.00 -19.02 -8.98
C TYR A 1014 14.27 -17.51 -8.90
N ALA A 1015 14.04 -16.89 -7.74
CA ALA A 1015 14.34 -15.47 -7.52
C ALA A 1015 15.83 -15.17 -7.71
N GLY A 1016 16.71 -16.06 -7.24
CA GLY A 1016 18.15 -15.92 -7.38
C GLY A 1016 18.62 -15.93 -8.84
N TRP A 1017 18.01 -16.74 -9.70
CA TRP A 1017 18.32 -16.79 -11.13
C TRP A 1017 17.84 -15.56 -11.88
N LEU A 1018 16.62 -15.08 -11.58
CA LEU A 1018 16.09 -13.83 -12.14
C LEU A 1018 17.02 -12.65 -11.83
N LEU A 1019 17.52 -12.58 -10.59
CA LEU A 1019 18.46 -11.54 -10.16
C LEU A 1019 19.83 -11.68 -10.83
N SER A 1020 20.35 -12.90 -10.96
CA SER A 1020 21.64 -13.16 -11.63
C SER A 1020 21.58 -12.79 -13.13
N ALA A 1021 20.48 -13.10 -13.82
CA ALA A 1021 20.29 -12.72 -15.22
C ALA A 1021 20.29 -11.19 -15.42
N ARG A 1022 19.95 -10.42 -14.38
CA ARG A 1022 20.00 -8.95 -14.35
C ARG A 1022 21.33 -8.38 -13.81
N GLY A 1023 22.38 -9.22 -13.68
CA GLY A 1023 23.73 -8.79 -13.27
C GLY A 1023 23.93 -8.61 -11.76
N CYS A 1024 23.05 -9.17 -10.92
CA CYS A 1024 23.20 -9.14 -9.46
C CYS A 1024 23.98 -10.38 -8.96
N ASP A 1025 25.32 -10.32 -8.98
CA ASP A 1025 26.21 -11.47 -8.71
C ASP A 1025 26.50 -11.76 -7.21
N LYS A 1026 25.93 -11.00 -6.27
CA LYS A 1026 26.17 -11.20 -4.84
C LYS A 1026 25.15 -12.17 -4.23
N LYS A 1027 25.64 -13.32 -3.73
CA LYS A 1027 24.94 -14.37 -2.96
C LYS A 1027 23.43 -14.11 -2.80
N SER A 1028 22.66 -14.65 -3.74
CA SER A 1028 21.21 -14.56 -3.91
C SER A 1028 20.42 -15.35 -2.85
N ARG A 1029 20.82 -15.27 -1.58
CA ARG A 1029 20.09 -15.89 -0.49
C ARG A 1029 19.08 -14.95 0.15
N GLY A 1030 17.91 -15.46 0.51
CA GLY A 1030 16.85 -14.71 1.18
C GLY A 1030 15.88 -13.94 0.27
N TRP A 1031 15.88 -14.21 -1.03
CA TRP A 1031 14.87 -13.72 -1.97
C TRP A 1031 13.83 -14.81 -2.24
N SER A 1032 12.62 -14.41 -2.62
CA SER A 1032 11.54 -15.31 -3.01
C SER A 1032 10.59 -14.56 -3.95
N VAL A 1033 9.60 -15.26 -4.49
CA VAL A 1033 8.56 -14.71 -5.37
C VAL A 1033 7.21 -14.64 -4.65
N SER A 1034 6.35 -13.74 -5.12
CA SER A 1034 4.97 -13.62 -4.66
C SER A 1034 4.05 -13.66 -5.86
N MET A 1035 2.90 -14.32 -5.73
CA MET A 1035 1.88 -14.40 -6.77
C MET A 1035 0.74 -13.43 -6.47
N PHE A 1036 0.23 -12.77 -7.50
CA PHE A 1036 -0.90 -11.85 -7.41
C PHE A 1036 -2.10 -12.40 -8.20
N THR A 1037 -3.22 -12.61 -7.53
CA THR A 1037 -4.42 -13.25 -8.09
C THR A 1037 -5.59 -12.26 -8.09
N GLY A 1038 -5.46 -11.20 -8.87
CA GLY A 1038 -6.49 -10.16 -9.08
C GLY A 1038 -6.78 -9.26 -7.87
N ASN A 1039 -7.00 -9.84 -6.69
CA ASN A 1039 -7.34 -9.16 -5.44
C ASN A 1039 -6.43 -9.55 -4.26
N THR A 1040 -5.68 -10.66 -4.33
CA THR A 1040 -4.86 -11.13 -3.20
C THR A 1040 -3.41 -11.39 -3.60
N TRP A 1041 -2.51 -11.18 -2.65
CA TRP A 1041 -1.09 -11.50 -2.76
C TRP A 1041 -0.81 -12.72 -1.89
N GLN A 1042 -0.18 -13.73 -2.47
CA GLN A 1042 0.34 -14.89 -1.75
C GLN A 1042 1.86 -14.87 -1.82
N ASP A 1043 2.50 -14.84 -0.64
CA ASP A 1043 3.96 -14.78 -0.52
C ASP A 1043 4.51 -16.21 -0.36
N LEU A 1044 5.47 -16.61 -1.19
CA LEU A 1044 6.14 -17.92 -1.11
C LEU A 1044 7.34 -17.84 -0.16
N LEU A 1045 7.51 -18.81 0.74
CA LEU A 1045 8.77 -18.92 1.49
C LEU A 1045 9.87 -19.39 0.52
N GLY A 1046 11.07 -18.82 0.61
CA GLY A 1046 12.15 -19.14 -0.33
C GLY A 1046 12.55 -20.64 -0.39
N CYS A 1047 12.27 -21.40 0.68
CA CYS A 1047 12.51 -22.85 0.74
C CYS A 1047 11.40 -23.69 0.09
N ASP A 1048 10.25 -23.11 -0.19
CA ASP A 1048 9.10 -23.80 -0.78
C ASP A 1048 9.20 -23.76 -2.31
N PHE A 1049 8.53 -24.70 -2.98
CA PHE A 1049 8.61 -24.86 -4.43
C PHE A 1049 7.68 -23.88 -5.15
N VAL A 1050 8.16 -23.28 -6.25
CA VAL A 1050 7.40 -22.27 -7.01
C VAL A 1050 6.07 -22.84 -7.52
N LEU A 1051 6.06 -24.08 -8.00
CA LEU A 1051 4.86 -24.71 -8.54
C LEU A 1051 3.89 -25.18 -7.44
N ASP A 1052 4.28 -25.26 -6.17
CA ASP A 1052 3.34 -25.50 -5.07
C ASP A 1052 2.47 -24.28 -4.79
N LEU A 1053 2.97 -23.07 -5.08
CA LEU A 1053 2.19 -21.84 -5.01
C LEU A 1053 1.02 -21.84 -6.02
N ILE A 1054 1.26 -22.42 -7.20
CA ILE A 1054 0.24 -22.58 -8.26
C ILE A 1054 -0.66 -23.76 -7.93
N GLY A 1055 -0.09 -24.89 -7.49
CA GLY A 1055 -0.84 -26.10 -7.14
C GLY A 1055 -1.75 -25.97 -5.90
N GLU A 1056 -1.55 -24.98 -5.03
CA GLU A 1056 -2.50 -24.66 -3.96
C GLU A 1056 -3.79 -24.00 -4.49
N MET A 1057 -3.70 -23.31 -5.63
CA MET A 1057 -4.84 -22.65 -6.25
C MET A 1057 -5.66 -23.56 -7.16
N GLU A 1058 -4.98 -24.45 -7.88
CA GLU A 1058 -5.58 -25.46 -8.75
C GLU A 1058 -6.25 -26.56 -7.92
#